data_AF-A0A9E5LI06-F1
#
_entry.id   AF-A0A9E5LI06-F1
#
_cell.length_a   1.000
_cell.length_b   1.000
_cell.length_c   1.000
_cell.angle_alpha   90.00
_cell.angle_beta   90.00
_cell.angle_gamma   90.00
#
_symmetry.space_group_name_H-M   'P 1'
#
loop_
_entity.id
_entity.type
_entity.pdbx_description
1 polymer ?
#
loop_
_entity_poly.entity_id
_entity_poly.type
_entity_poly.pdbx_seq_one_letter_code
_entity_poly.pdbx_strand_id
1 'polypeptide(L)'
;MFTKSIKNSLLFLSIFLLVACGGGSTSIASPGELGSLSDPSGGGGGNGGTNSNVLTGTCPDSEFVQIGSPVAGNNVCAIQGPITGELTLTDDVMYRMLGKVDIGIDMGGDGTKAGGASGTLIIPAGVVIMGRTSNDYLVVNRGSKIIANGTRSAPIRFTHNTAIEGTVTDNERGLWGGIVILGKAPINKCSNDVRGTAACERVVEGSDALMGGATPDDDSGKLNFVRVEYAGYEIFPGNELNGITFGGVGSGTIVDYVQVHNNQDDCVEFFGGTVNVKHLICTGAGDDNLDIDWGYQGKMQFVVVKQSSGVGDHIVESDNTNSDSSVGYLTEPRSRPMVANFTFISQGLDEPLKYKEGVSGIYINGVVVNVNEQNLIEATNLETIQDGALTPKIQHHSIFMDSAGDTSPFKYSEPDSDIAAVTVAELEASLTSRATDLVLGTNTLVSGMFLGDAESAVVSAFNGDKVQGMCAVGPHAAGTTTDLCPTYSSKEGRYIVDTWFSATDYIGAFSPGSDIENNWASGWTIGLFEAPECPEGTLESEVLLGKKVCSLTGEVTSDLTLVAGNYYKLDGKVAIGKDMGADGTKSGGVSAKLTIEPGVTVFGESGNDYLVVMRGSDIHAVGTSSAPIIMTGRQDILGEADIVNTRGLWGGLVILGQAPINKCSFSTQGSATSAGTRVDPCEKEVEGSAGDTMGGELPNDSSGSLKYVRVQYAGYEVFPGNELNGITFGGVGNGTVVDYIQVHNNQDDC
;
A
#
# COMPACT_ATOMS: atom_id res chain seq x y z
N MET A 1 -48.07 -11.49 -56.05
CA MET A 1 -48.56 -10.62 -54.95
C MET A 1 -48.23 -11.28 -53.61
N PHE A 2 -48.31 -10.53 -52.51
CA PHE A 2 -48.01 -10.92 -51.12
C PHE A 2 -46.51 -11.03 -50.72
N THR A 3 -45.94 -9.86 -50.41
CA THR A 3 -45.32 -9.51 -49.11
C THR A 3 -44.60 -10.57 -48.27
N LYS A 4 -43.37 -10.26 -47.84
CA LYS A 4 -43.08 -9.83 -46.44
C LYS A 4 -41.69 -9.18 -46.28
N SER A 5 -41.46 -8.58 -45.12
CA SER A 5 -40.24 -7.87 -44.71
C SER A 5 -39.45 -8.70 -43.68
N ILE A 6 -38.12 -8.53 -43.63
CA ILE A 6 -37.23 -9.03 -42.57
C ILE A 6 -36.29 -7.89 -42.14
N LYS A 7 -35.86 -7.87 -40.87
CA LYS A 7 -34.90 -6.91 -40.30
C LYS A 7 -33.49 -7.49 -40.32
N ASN A 8 -32.47 -6.63 -40.38
CA ASN A 8 -31.11 -7.03 -40.01
C ASN A 8 -30.93 -7.01 -38.49
N SER A 9 -30.17 -7.97 -37.99
CA SER A 9 -29.48 -7.95 -36.69
C SER A 9 -28.10 -8.56 -36.93
N LEU A 10 -27.05 -7.96 -36.38
CA LEU A 10 -25.69 -8.49 -36.41
C LEU A 10 -25.23 -8.68 -34.97
N LEU A 11 -24.70 -9.87 -34.67
CA LEU A 11 -23.86 -10.14 -33.52
C LEU A 11 -22.41 -10.12 -34.01
N PHE A 12 -21.51 -9.62 -33.17
CA PHE A 12 -20.09 -9.96 -33.21
C PHE A 12 -19.64 -10.32 -31.79
N LEU A 13 -18.54 -11.06 -31.71
CA LEU A 13 -17.99 -11.68 -30.52
C LEU A 13 -16.47 -11.52 -30.59
N SER A 14 -15.87 -10.91 -29.57
CA SER A 14 -14.42 -10.80 -29.38
C SER A 14 -13.90 -11.84 -28.38
N ILE A 15 -12.59 -12.12 -28.41
CA ILE A 15 -11.91 -13.10 -27.57
C ILE A 15 -10.55 -12.51 -27.17
N PHE A 16 -10.27 -12.48 -25.87
CA PHE A 16 -8.95 -12.24 -25.25
C PHE A 16 -8.30 -13.60 -24.91
N LEU A 17 -6.96 -13.77 -24.94
CA LEU A 17 -6.27 -15.05 -24.59
C LEU A 17 -4.74 -14.93 -24.29
N LEU A 18 -4.22 -15.31 -23.09
CA LEU A 18 -3.11 -14.59 -22.37
C LEU A 18 -2.18 -15.34 -21.33
N VAL A 19 -1.18 -14.62 -20.73
CA VAL A 19 -0.24 -14.78 -19.54
C VAL A 19 1.27 -15.15 -19.83
N ALA A 20 2.44 -14.80 -19.20
CA ALA A 20 3.12 -13.73 -18.34
C ALA A 20 4.36 -14.11 -17.37
N CYS A 21 5.49 -13.36 -17.25
CA CYS A 21 6.67 -13.44 -16.26
C CYS A 21 7.52 -14.78 -16.01
N GLY A 22 8.71 -14.99 -15.37
CA GLY A 22 9.87 -14.27 -14.71
C GLY A 22 10.77 -15.19 -13.75
N GLY A 23 12.03 -14.89 -13.31
CA GLY A 23 12.80 -15.68 -12.26
C GLY A 23 14.34 -15.35 -12.05
N GLY A 24 15.23 -15.64 -11.04
CA GLY A 24 15.41 -16.32 -9.69
C GLY A 24 16.83 -16.12 -8.95
N SER A 25 17.01 -16.55 -7.66
CA SER A 25 17.84 -16.12 -6.42
C SER A 25 19.36 -15.62 -6.34
N THR A 26 20.13 -15.15 -5.27
CA THR A 26 20.23 -15.12 -3.72
C THR A 26 21.01 -13.90 -3.06
N SER A 27 20.96 -13.64 -1.70
CA SER A 27 21.09 -12.38 -0.79
C SER A 27 22.39 -11.80 -0.08
N ILE A 28 22.47 -10.47 0.24
CA ILE A 28 23.35 -9.87 1.31
C ILE A 28 22.63 -8.76 2.13
N ALA A 29 23.03 -8.55 3.40
CA ALA A 29 22.24 -7.78 4.39
C ALA A 29 23.00 -6.73 5.26
N SER A 30 22.24 -5.69 5.65
CA SER A 30 22.15 -5.01 6.97
C SER A 30 23.40 -4.35 7.62
N PRO A 31 23.24 -3.17 8.27
CA PRO A 31 22.61 -3.10 9.61
C PRO A 31 21.36 -2.21 9.67
N GLY A 32 20.48 -2.45 10.64
CA GLY A 32 19.33 -1.59 10.95
C GLY A 32 19.50 -0.80 12.25
N GLU A 33 18.57 0.13 12.51
CA GLU A 33 18.40 0.77 13.82
C GLU A 33 16.90 1.09 14.09
N LEU A 34 16.49 1.03 15.36
CA LEU A 34 15.15 1.42 15.82
C LEU A 34 15.21 2.86 16.35
N GLY A 35 14.28 3.72 15.95
CA GLY A 35 14.18 5.08 16.47
C GLY A 35 12.79 5.67 16.31
N SER A 36 12.18 6.10 17.42
CA SER A 36 10.92 6.84 17.41
C SER A 36 11.15 8.28 16.94
N LEU A 37 10.45 8.71 15.88
CA LEU A 37 10.32 10.12 15.55
C LEU A 37 9.45 10.83 16.62
N SER A 38 9.77 12.08 16.93
CA SER A 38 9.14 12.87 18.00
C SER A 38 7.90 13.63 17.54
N ASP A 39 6.89 13.74 18.41
CA ASP A 39 5.67 14.50 18.16
C ASP A 39 5.92 15.99 17.83
N PRO A 40 5.22 16.56 16.82
CA PRO A 40 5.14 18.01 16.62
C PRO A 40 4.41 18.72 17.76
N SER A 41 4.85 19.92 18.12
CA SER A 41 4.41 20.61 19.35
C SER A 41 3.37 21.71 19.15
N GLY A 42 2.21 21.58 19.81
CA GLY A 42 1.29 22.67 20.14
C GLY A 42 0.06 22.83 19.23
N GLY A 43 -1.08 23.35 19.72
CA GLY A 43 -1.36 23.68 21.12
C GLY A 43 -2.65 24.47 21.40
N GLY A 44 -3.69 23.77 21.86
CA GLY A 44 -4.73 24.25 22.79
C GLY A 44 -5.80 25.24 22.30
N GLY A 45 -7.08 24.85 22.40
CA GLY A 45 -8.22 25.80 22.41
C GLY A 45 -9.51 25.36 21.73
N GLY A 46 -10.14 24.25 22.14
CA GLY A 46 -11.42 23.80 21.57
C GLY A 46 -12.67 24.38 22.25
N ASN A 47 -13.85 24.17 21.63
CA ASN A 47 -15.10 23.87 22.35
C ASN A 47 -16.23 23.34 21.43
N GLY A 48 -16.63 22.07 21.62
CA GLY A 48 -18.03 21.62 21.56
C GLY A 48 -18.83 21.65 20.26
N GLY A 49 -18.87 20.50 19.56
CA GLY A 49 -20.08 20.01 18.88
C GLY A 49 -20.12 20.10 17.35
N THR A 50 -20.59 19.00 16.72
CA THR A 50 -20.85 18.84 15.29
C THR A 50 -19.74 19.32 14.34
N ASN A 51 -18.76 18.46 14.11
CA ASN A 51 -17.86 18.55 12.97
C ASN A 51 -17.53 17.14 12.47
N SER A 52 -17.82 16.86 11.20
CA SER A 52 -16.88 16.07 10.39
C SER A 52 -15.62 16.91 10.16
N ASN A 53 -14.56 16.35 9.57
CA ASN A 53 -13.34 17.11 9.27
C ASN A 53 -13.56 18.07 8.08
N VAL A 54 -14.41 19.07 8.27
CA VAL A 54 -14.80 20.07 7.27
C VAL A 54 -13.68 21.10 7.16
N LEU A 55 -13.00 21.08 6.03
CA LEU A 55 -12.01 22.10 5.67
C LEU A 55 -12.74 23.43 5.46
N THR A 56 -12.47 24.40 6.33
CA THR A 56 -13.21 25.69 6.44
C THR A 56 -12.32 26.91 6.18
N GLY A 57 -11.12 26.69 5.66
CA GLY A 57 -10.13 27.70 5.33
C GLY A 57 -10.49 28.61 4.15
N THR A 58 -9.51 29.38 3.69
CA THR A 58 -9.67 30.37 2.62
C THR A 58 -8.68 30.16 1.49
N CYS A 59 -9.16 30.26 0.24
CA CYS A 59 -8.32 30.07 -0.95
C CYS A 59 -7.08 31.00 -0.98
N PRO A 60 -5.91 30.50 -1.42
CA PRO A 60 -4.74 31.31 -1.68
C PRO A 60 -5.02 32.50 -2.60
N ASP A 61 -4.40 33.66 -2.33
CA ASP A 61 -4.50 34.86 -3.17
C ASP A 61 -3.62 34.68 -4.43
N SER A 62 -4.25 34.29 -5.54
CA SER A 62 -3.59 33.99 -6.81
C SER A 62 -4.57 34.11 -7.98
N GLU A 63 -4.09 34.59 -9.14
CA GLU A 63 -4.92 34.71 -10.35
C GLU A 63 -5.32 33.35 -10.96
N PHE A 64 -4.66 32.27 -10.55
CA PHE A 64 -4.95 30.90 -10.97
C PHE A 64 -5.98 30.19 -10.07
N VAL A 65 -6.46 30.86 -9.01
CA VAL A 65 -7.33 30.28 -7.98
C VAL A 65 -8.60 31.12 -7.83
N GLN A 66 -9.77 30.48 -7.76
CA GLN A 66 -11.04 31.15 -7.46
C GLN A 66 -11.88 30.33 -6.48
N ILE A 67 -12.88 30.96 -5.83
CA ILE A 67 -13.76 30.27 -4.87
C ILE A 67 -14.65 29.27 -5.65
N GLY A 68 -14.50 27.99 -5.33
CA GLY A 68 -15.30 26.90 -5.89
C GLY A 68 -16.56 26.62 -5.08
N SER A 69 -17.50 25.87 -5.67
CA SER A 69 -18.67 25.37 -4.96
C SER A 69 -18.28 24.28 -3.94
N PRO A 70 -18.74 24.36 -2.67
CA PRO A 70 -18.48 23.35 -1.64
C PRO A 70 -18.84 21.91 -2.04
N VAL A 71 -18.14 20.92 -1.46
CA VAL A 71 -18.41 19.47 -1.61
C VAL A 71 -18.29 18.78 -0.26
N ALA A 72 -19.26 17.92 0.07
CA ALA A 72 -19.40 17.28 1.40
C ALA A 72 -19.30 18.24 2.60
N GLY A 73 -19.69 19.52 2.40
CA GLY A 73 -19.59 20.61 3.39
C GLY A 73 -18.29 21.42 3.33
N ASN A 74 -17.21 20.89 2.76
CA ASN A 74 -15.89 21.53 2.70
C ASN A 74 -15.88 22.79 1.82
N ASN A 75 -15.11 23.80 2.22
CA ASN A 75 -14.68 24.88 1.34
C ASN A 75 -13.81 24.32 0.21
N VAL A 76 -14.07 24.78 -1.01
CA VAL A 76 -13.36 24.33 -2.22
C VAL A 76 -12.80 25.51 -2.97
N CYS A 77 -11.57 25.38 -3.45
CA CYS A 77 -10.88 26.36 -4.28
C CYS A 77 -10.66 25.78 -5.68
N ALA A 78 -11.19 26.44 -6.70
CA ALA A 78 -11.08 25.98 -8.07
C ALA A 78 -9.79 26.51 -8.72
N ILE A 79 -8.99 25.62 -9.31
CA ILE A 79 -7.69 25.90 -9.94
C ILE A 79 -7.79 25.82 -11.46
N GLN A 80 -7.08 26.69 -12.16
CA GLN A 80 -7.07 26.80 -13.62
C GLN A 80 -5.67 27.16 -14.15
N GLY A 81 -5.28 26.58 -15.28
CA GLY A 81 -4.01 26.90 -15.96
C GLY A 81 -4.11 28.08 -16.92
N PRO A 82 -2.98 28.51 -17.54
CA PRO A 82 -1.62 28.03 -17.29
C PRO A 82 -0.99 28.70 -16.05
N ILE A 83 -0.68 27.91 -15.02
CA ILE A 83 -0.03 28.38 -13.78
C ILE A 83 1.43 28.70 -14.09
N THR A 84 1.77 29.98 -14.21
CA THR A 84 3.15 30.45 -14.48
C THR A 84 3.73 31.13 -13.23
N GLY A 85 5.03 30.94 -12.98
CA GLY A 85 5.60 31.24 -11.67
C GLY A 85 5.23 30.17 -10.64
N GLU A 86 5.17 30.55 -9.36
CA GLU A 86 4.93 29.63 -8.24
C GLU A 86 3.49 29.75 -7.70
N LEU A 87 2.83 28.62 -7.48
CA LEU A 87 1.57 28.53 -6.73
C LEU A 87 1.75 27.51 -5.60
N THR A 88 1.64 27.96 -4.35
CA THR A 88 1.57 27.08 -3.18
C THR A 88 0.11 26.94 -2.73
N LEU A 89 -0.35 25.70 -2.57
CA LEU A 89 -1.66 25.38 -2.00
C LEU A 89 -1.60 25.33 -0.46
N THR A 90 -2.74 25.51 0.19
CA THR A 90 -2.93 25.29 1.65
C THR A 90 -3.67 23.97 1.92
N ASP A 91 -3.53 23.43 3.12
CA ASP A 91 -4.17 22.19 3.61
C ASP A 91 -5.53 22.41 4.32
N ASP A 92 -5.95 23.67 4.50
CA ASP A 92 -7.18 24.08 5.17
C ASP A 92 -8.44 24.15 4.27
N VAL A 93 -8.29 23.78 2.98
CA VAL A 93 -9.35 23.73 1.95
C VAL A 93 -9.12 22.56 0.99
N MET A 94 -10.17 22.11 0.29
CA MET A 94 -10.00 21.19 -0.85
C MET A 94 -9.86 21.96 -2.16
N TYR A 95 -9.25 21.37 -3.19
CA TYR A 95 -9.12 21.96 -4.52
C TYR A 95 -9.93 21.22 -5.58
N ARG A 96 -10.28 21.91 -6.66
CA ARG A 96 -10.94 21.32 -7.83
C ARG A 96 -10.36 21.87 -9.13
N MET A 97 -10.05 21.00 -10.08
CA MET A 97 -9.60 21.40 -11.42
C MET A 97 -10.77 21.97 -12.25
N LEU A 98 -10.44 22.71 -13.31
CA LEU A 98 -11.40 23.32 -14.23
C LEU A 98 -11.01 22.96 -15.68
N GLY A 99 -11.31 21.74 -16.10
CA GLY A 99 -10.76 21.15 -17.32
C GLY A 99 -9.26 20.86 -17.18
N LYS A 100 -8.52 20.99 -18.29
CA LYS A 100 -7.05 20.92 -18.33
C LYS A 100 -6.43 22.02 -17.47
N VAL A 101 -5.63 21.65 -16.48
CA VAL A 101 -4.80 22.56 -15.69
C VAL A 101 -3.35 22.44 -16.12
N ASP A 102 -2.91 23.31 -17.03
CA ASP A 102 -1.51 23.44 -17.39
C ASP A 102 -0.70 24.09 -16.24
N ILE A 103 0.41 23.45 -15.84
CA ILE A 103 1.48 24.03 -15.04
C ILE A 103 2.59 24.47 -15.99
N GLY A 104 2.81 25.78 -16.03
CA GLY A 104 3.63 26.47 -17.00
C GLY A 104 3.12 26.43 -18.43
N ILE A 105 3.98 26.83 -19.35
CA ILE A 105 3.83 26.79 -20.80
C ILE A 105 5.12 26.21 -21.35
N ASP A 106 5.02 25.16 -22.18
CA ASP A 106 6.14 24.37 -22.72
C ASP A 106 7.41 25.18 -23.04
N MET A 107 8.49 24.92 -22.31
CA MET A 107 9.81 25.54 -22.53
C MET A 107 10.61 24.87 -23.67
N GLY A 108 10.12 23.81 -24.31
CA GLY A 108 10.81 23.09 -25.37
C GLY A 108 11.86 22.09 -24.86
N GLY A 109 12.31 21.19 -25.74
CA GLY A 109 13.31 20.15 -25.42
C GLY A 109 14.69 20.67 -24.97
N ASP A 110 15.01 21.94 -25.24
CA ASP A 110 16.22 22.64 -24.76
C ASP A 110 15.96 23.65 -23.63
N GLY A 111 14.70 23.88 -23.25
CA GLY A 111 14.31 24.87 -22.25
C GLY A 111 14.32 26.34 -22.72
N THR A 112 14.37 26.62 -24.03
CA THR A 112 14.47 27.99 -24.58
C THR A 112 13.34 28.42 -25.53
N LYS A 113 12.26 27.63 -25.66
CA LYS A 113 11.14 27.87 -26.60
C LYS A 113 10.55 29.28 -26.44
N ALA A 114 10.47 30.01 -27.54
CA ALA A 114 9.91 31.36 -27.56
C ALA A 114 8.41 31.34 -27.19
N GLY A 115 8.07 31.99 -26.07
CA GLY A 115 6.71 32.00 -25.51
C GLY A 115 6.45 30.96 -24.42
N GLY A 116 7.42 30.08 -24.12
CA GLY A 116 7.37 29.23 -22.92
C GLY A 116 7.51 30.04 -21.63
N ALA A 117 6.99 29.50 -20.53
CA ALA A 117 7.10 30.07 -19.19
C ALA A 117 7.01 28.96 -18.12
N SER A 118 8.02 28.82 -17.28
CA SER A 118 8.05 27.79 -16.22
C SER A 118 6.98 28.04 -15.15
N GLY A 119 6.24 26.99 -14.79
CA GLY A 119 5.38 26.94 -13.60
C GLY A 119 5.97 26.08 -12.48
N THR A 120 5.49 26.26 -11.25
CA THR A 120 5.76 25.36 -10.12
C THR A 120 4.53 25.30 -9.21
N LEU A 121 3.90 24.13 -9.13
CA LEU A 121 2.78 23.85 -8.22
C LEU A 121 3.31 23.15 -6.97
N ILE A 122 3.16 23.77 -5.80
CA ILE A 122 3.58 23.22 -4.51
C ILE A 122 2.35 22.78 -3.72
N ILE A 123 2.36 21.51 -3.31
CA ILE A 123 1.22 20.84 -2.68
C ILE A 123 1.69 20.26 -1.33
N PRO A 124 1.28 20.86 -0.19
CA PRO A 124 1.52 20.32 1.15
C PRO A 124 0.85 18.96 1.39
N ALA A 125 1.20 18.34 2.51
CA ALA A 125 0.61 17.08 2.96
C ALA A 125 -0.90 17.21 3.25
N GLY A 126 -1.64 16.11 3.08
CA GLY A 126 -3.08 16.05 3.33
C GLY A 126 -3.99 16.77 2.32
N VAL A 127 -3.44 17.54 1.37
CA VAL A 127 -4.22 18.27 0.37
C VAL A 127 -4.99 17.31 -0.55
N VAL A 128 -6.27 17.62 -0.77
CA VAL A 128 -7.15 16.92 -1.69
C VAL A 128 -7.39 17.77 -2.94
N ILE A 129 -7.19 17.20 -4.13
CA ILE A 129 -7.42 17.83 -5.43
C ILE A 129 -8.43 16.97 -6.21
N MET A 130 -9.52 17.59 -6.67
CA MET A 130 -10.65 16.90 -7.30
C MET A 130 -10.78 17.18 -8.80
N GLY A 131 -11.01 16.15 -9.60
CA GLY A 131 -11.83 16.24 -10.80
C GLY A 131 -13.33 16.33 -10.47
N ARG A 132 -14.11 16.84 -11.41
CA ARG A 132 -15.59 16.95 -11.37
C ARG A 132 -16.25 16.54 -12.70
N THR A 133 -15.50 16.61 -13.79
CA THR A 133 -15.87 16.06 -15.08
C THR A 133 -14.74 15.18 -15.58
N SER A 134 -15.08 14.25 -16.47
CA SER A 134 -14.12 13.34 -17.09
C SER A 134 -13.00 14.07 -17.86
N ASN A 135 -13.25 15.32 -18.27
CA ASN A 135 -12.31 16.17 -19.02
C ASN A 135 -11.41 17.04 -18.10
N ASP A 136 -11.44 16.84 -16.78
CA ASP A 136 -10.55 17.53 -15.83
C ASP A 136 -9.25 16.73 -15.66
N TYR A 137 -8.08 17.34 -15.87
CA TYR A 137 -6.77 16.69 -15.73
C TYR A 137 -5.64 17.70 -15.51
N LEU A 138 -4.48 17.23 -15.02
CA LEU A 138 -3.32 18.07 -14.69
C LEU A 138 -2.17 17.81 -15.68
N VAL A 139 -1.57 18.87 -16.25
CA VAL A 139 -0.42 18.76 -17.17
C VAL A 139 0.76 19.59 -16.66
N VAL A 140 1.88 18.95 -16.34
CA VAL A 140 3.14 19.62 -16.00
C VAL A 140 3.98 19.75 -17.27
N ASN A 141 4.02 20.95 -17.87
CA ASN A 141 4.73 21.19 -19.13
C ASN A 141 6.25 21.20 -18.95
N ARG A 142 7.01 20.82 -20.00
CA ARG A 142 8.49 20.79 -19.98
C ARG A 142 9.10 22.09 -19.42
N GLY A 143 10.01 21.94 -18.46
CA GLY A 143 10.63 23.05 -17.74
C GLY A 143 9.80 23.63 -16.59
N SER A 144 8.68 23.00 -16.25
CA SER A 144 7.84 23.30 -15.08
C SER A 144 7.86 22.15 -14.08
N LYS A 145 7.34 22.36 -12.87
CA LYS A 145 7.42 21.38 -11.77
C LYS A 145 6.11 21.18 -11.00
N ILE A 146 5.94 19.98 -10.48
CA ILE A 146 5.02 19.66 -9.38
C ILE A 146 5.82 19.26 -8.15
N ILE A 147 5.50 19.81 -6.99
CA ILE A 147 6.16 19.51 -5.70
C ILE A 147 5.08 19.02 -4.75
N ALA A 148 4.68 17.76 -4.91
CA ALA A 148 3.74 17.06 -4.06
C ALA A 148 4.50 16.30 -2.96
N ASN A 149 4.46 16.81 -1.72
CA ASN A 149 5.21 16.27 -0.60
C ASN A 149 4.30 15.95 0.59
N GLY A 150 3.53 14.86 0.44
CA GLY A 150 2.73 14.26 1.50
C GLY A 150 3.55 13.48 2.53
N THR A 151 2.85 12.85 3.47
CA THR A 151 3.41 11.95 4.48
C THR A 151 2.54 10.69 4.63
N ARG A 152 3.02 9.64 5.31
CA ARG A 152 2.23 8.42 5.57
C ARG A 152 0.91 8.71 6.29
N SER A 153 0.89 9.64 7.24
CA SER A 153 -0.31 10.02 8.01
C SER A 153 -1.18 11.07 7.31
N ALA A 154 -0.64 11.77 6.31
CA ALA A 154 -1.34 12.79 5.52
C ALA A 154 -0.88 12.72 4.05
N PRO A 155 -1.29 11.69 3.30
CA PRO A 155 -0.98 11.59 1.88
C PRO A 155 -1.74 12.66 1.09
N ILE A 156 -1.18 13.07 -0.05
CA ILE A 156 -1.86 13.94 -1.02
C ILE A 156 -2.80 13.09 -1.86
N ARG A 157 -4.02 13.56 -2.11
CA ARG A 157 -5.06 12.79 -2.80
C ARG A 157 -5.57 13.51 -4.04
N PHE A 158 -5.25 12.97 -5.21
CA PHE A 158 -5.91 13.32 -6.48
C PHE A 158 -7.04 12.32 -6.73
N THR A 159 -8.27 12.81 -6.91
CA THR A 159 -9.47 11.95 -6.95
C THR A 159 -10.63 12.67 -7.65
N HIS A 160 -11.84 12.09 -7.66
CA HIS A 160 -13.06 12.73 -8.19
C HIS A 160 -14.03 13.15 -7.08
N ASN A 161 -14.88 14.17 -7.27
CA ASN A 161 -15.75 14.65 -6.18
C ASN A 161 -16.71 13.60 -5.60
N THR A 162 -17.13 12.60 -6.39
CA THR A 162 -17.97 11.48 -5.91
C THR A 162 -17.27 10.65 -4.84
N ALA A 163 -15.93 10.56 -4.86
CA ALA A 163 -15.11 9.89 -3.86
C ALA A 163 -14.86 10.72 -2.59
N ILE A 164 -15.35 11.97 -2.55
CA ILE A 164 -15.49 12.81 -1.36
C ILE A 164 -16.94 12.80 -0.86
N GLU A 165 -17.92 12.64 -1.77
CA GLU A 165 -19.34 12.53 -1.47
C GLU A 165 -19.77 11.12 -1.01
N GLY A 166 -18.86 10.14 -1.05
CA GLY A 166 -19.12 8.75 -0.63
C GLY A 166 -20.01 7.97 -1.61
N THR A 167 -19.92 8.28 -2.91
CA THR A 167 -20.81 7.73 -3.96
C THR A 167 -20.10 6.90 -5.03
N VAL A 168 -18.80 6.61 -4.85
CA VAL A 168 -18.07 5.59 -5.64
C VAL A 168 -18.18 4.21 -4.97
N THR A 169 -18.03 3.15 -5.76
CA THR A 169 -17.82 1.77 -5.32
C THR A 169 -16.47 1.26 -5.80
N ASP A 170 -16.13 0.00 -5.50
CA ASP A 170 -14.86 -0.63 -5.91
C ASP A 170 -14.74 -0.87 -7.44
N ASN A 171 -15.77 -0.52 -8.22
CA ASN A 171 -15.82 -0.74 -9.67
C ASN A 171 -15.65 0.54 -10.50
N GLU A 172 -15.93 1.72 -9.94
CA GLU A 172 -15.78 3.00 -10.62
C GLU A 172 -14.33 3.26 -11.02
N ARG A 173 -14.15 3.80 -12.23
CA ARG A 173 -12.90 4.16 -12.91
C ARG A 173 -13.20 5.29 -13.91
N GLY A 174 -12.18 5.95 -14.48
CA GLY A 174 -12.36 6.87 -15.63
C GLY A 174 -13.18 8.12 -15.33
N LEU A 175 -13.20 8.59 -14.07
CA LEU A 175 -14.01 9.73 -13.63
C LEU A 175 -13.36 11.08 -13.98
N TRP A 176 -12.06 11.09 -14.29
CA TRP A 176 -11.24 12.24 -14.69
C TRP A 176 -9.96 11.76 -15.41
N GLY A 177 -9.17 12.67 -16.01
CA GLY A 177 -8.06 12.33 -16.90
C GLY A 177 -6.66 12.30 -16.28
N GLY A 178 -6.52 12.04 -14.98
CA GLY A 178 -5.21 11.75 -14.37
C GLY A 178 -4.17 12.89 -14.38
N ILE A 179 -2.90 12.51 -14.25
CA ILE A 179 -1.75 13.42 -14.12
C ILE A 179 -0.72 13.16 -15.22
N VAL A 180 -0.48 14.15 -16.06
CA VAL A 180 0.51 14.10 -17.15
C VAL A 180 1.74 14.93 -16.76
N ILE A 181 2.93 14.32 -16.72
CA ILE A 181 4.19 14.99 -16.38
C ILE A 181 5.13 14.92 -17.58
N LEU A 182 5.55 16.08 -18.10
CA LEU A 182 6.32 16.19 -19.34
C LEU A 182 7.72 16.75 -19.08
N GLY A 183 8.75 16.00 -19.47
CA GLY A 183 10.16 16.34 -19.28
C GLY A 183 10.95 16.48 -20.59
N LYS A 184 12.20 16.89 -20.44
CA LYS A 184 13.19 17.10 -21.51
C LYS A 184 14.18 15.94 -21.64
N ALA A 185 13.92 14.78 -21.02
CA ALA A 185 14.77 13.60 -21.15
C ALA A 185 14.56 12.90 -22.52
N PRO A 186 15.49 12.04 -22.95
CA PRO A 186 15.41 11.41 -24.28
C PRO A 186 14.21 10.47 -24.42
N ILE A 187 13.50 10.61 -25.54
CA ILE A 187 12.61 9.58 -26.11
C ILE A 187 13.27 9.00 -27.36
N ASN A 188 12.80 7.86 -27.85
CA ASN A 188 13.32 7.24 -29.08
C ASN A 188 12.40 7.42 -30.30
N LYS A 189 11.09 7.65 -30.09
CA LYS A 189 10.01 7.79 -31.08
C LYS A 189 10.10 9.12 -31.84
N CYS A 190 11.21 9.37 -32.50
CA CYS A 190 11.49 10.53 -33.34
C CYS A 190 12.34 10.11 -34.55
N SER A 191 12.52 10.98 -35.54
CA SER A 191 13.27 10.63 -36.75
C SER A 191 14.76 10.46 -36.47
N ASN A 192 15.41 9.56 -37.23
CA ASN A 192 16.80 9.13 -37.01
C ASN A 192 17.84 10.27 -37.07
N ASP A 193 17.49 11.42 -37.66
CA ASP A 193 18.33 12.61 -37.78
C ASP A 193 18.27 13.57 -36.58
N VAL A 194 17.25 13.47 -35.73
CA VAL A 194 17.08 14.30 -34.52
C VAL A 194 17.20 13.54 -33.20
N ARG A 195 17.26 12.20 -33.19
CA ARG A 195 17.29 11.40 -31.96
C ARG A 195 18.50 11.73 -31.07
N GLY A 196 18.25 11.80 -29.77
CA GLY A 196 19.25 12.24 -28.79
C GLY A 196 19.57 13.73 -28.82
N THR A 197 18.79 14.54 -29.56
CA THR A 197 18.87 16.01 -29.56
C THR A 197 17.59 16.62 -29.00
N ALA A 198 17.65 17.90 -28.65
CA ALA A 198 16.51 18.66 -28.14
C ALA A 198 15.31 18.76 -29.10
N ALA A 199 15.48 18.39 -30.39
CA ALA A 199 14.42 18.32 -31.40
C ALA A 199 13.76 16.92 -31.50
N CYS A 200 14.19 15.95 -30.69
CA CYS A 200 13.49 14.67 -30.54
C CYS A 200 12.32 14.85 -29.57
N GLU A 201 11.18 15.30 -30.09
CA GLU A 201 9.96 15.53 -29.32
C GLU A 201 8.72 14.86 -29.92
N ARG A 202 7.74 14.58 -29.08
CA ARG A 202 6.43 14.05 -29.45
C ARG A 202 5.31 14.71 -28.65
N VAL A 203 4.10 14.68 -29.23
CA VAL A 203 2.87 14.97 -28.50
C VAL A 203 2.59 13.76 -27.61
N VAL A 204 2.24 14.00 -26.35
CA VAL A 204 1.71 12.97 -25.44
C VAL A 204 0.25 12.70 -25.78
N GLU A 205 -0.21 11.47 -25.57
CA GLU A 205 -1.63 11.13 -25.71
C GLU A 205 -2.56 11.96 -24.81
N GLY A 206 -3.86 11.91 -25.13
CA GLY A 206 -4.92 12.63 -24.43
C GLY A 206 -4.79 14.16 -24.43
N SER A 207 -3.77 14.73 -25.09
CA SER A 207 -3.42 16.14 -24.98
C SER A 207 -2.82 16.75 -26.25
N ASP A 208 -2.55 18.06 -26.19
CA ASP A 208 -1.85 18.84 -27.21
C ASP A 208 -0.40 19.19 -26.82
N ALA A 209 0.04 18.74 -25.65
CA ALA A 209 1.32 19.08 -25.03
C ALA A 209 2.48 18.20 -25.54
N LEU A 210 3.71 18.74 -25.46
CA LEU A 210 4.92 18.11 -26.00
C LEU A 210 5.86 17.60 -24.90
N MET A 211 6.43 16.43 -25.12
CA MET A 211 7.47 15.79 -24.31
C MET A 211 8.74 15.49 -25.12
N GLY A 212 9.82 15.19 -24.41
CA GLY A 212 11.09 14.76 -24.98
C GLY A 212 12.12 15.88 -25.14
N GLY A 213 13.38 15.48 -25.24
CA GLY A 213 14.53 16.36 -25.44
C GLY A 213 15.86 15.59 -25.35
N ALA A 214 16.88 16.22 -24.76
CA ALA A 214 18.22 15.63 -24.61
C ALA A 214 18.84 15.83 -23.20
N THR A 215 18.01 15.94 -22.16
CA THR A 215 18.43 16.18 -20.77
C THR A 215 18.02 15.01 -19.85
N PRO A 216 18.82 13.93 -19.72
CA PRO A 216 18.46 12.78 -18.88
C PRO A 216 18.29 13.14 -17.40
N ASP A 217 19.01 14.13 -16.91
CA ASP A 217 18.97 14.64 -15.53
C ASP A 217 17.92 15.74 -15.32
N ASP A 218 16.89 15.82 -16.18
CA ASP A 218 15.80 16.78 -16.01
C ASP A 218 14.99 16.55 -14.72
N ASP A 219 14.44 17.64 -14.19
CA ASP A 219 13.79 17.72 -12.89
C ASP A 219 12.42 18.39 -13.05
N SER A 220 11.38 17.56 -13.14
CA SER A 220 9.97 17.94 -13.14
C SER A 220 9.39 18.04 -11.72
N GLY A 221 10.25 18.00 -10.69
CA GLY A 221 9.90 18.12 -9.28
C GLY A 221 9.84 16.81 -8.49
N LYS A 222 8.78 16.65 -7.69
CA LYS A 222 8.66 15.59 -6.68
C LYS A 222 7.22 15.10 -6.52
N LEU A 223 7.05 13.78 -6.46
CA LEU A 223 5.88 13.08 -5.92
C LEU A 223 6.33 12.24 -4.70
N ASN A 224 5.63 12.38 -3.56
CA ASN A 224 5.94 11.68 -2.31
C ASN A 224 4.70 11.53 -1.42
N PHE A 225 4.29 10.30 -1.10
CA PHE A 225 3.01 9.97 -0.46
C PHE A 225 1.83 10.62 -1.21
N VAL A 226 1.68 10.22 -2.47
CA VAL A 226 0.63 10.70 -3.38
C VAL A 226 -0.26 9.52 -3.78
N ARG A 227 -1.57 9.71 -3.69
CA ARG A 227 -2.57 8.85 -4.34
C ARG A 227 -3.16 9.54 -5.56
N VAL A 228 -3.32 8.78 -6.63
CA VAL A 228 -4.19 9.13 -7.77
C VAL A 228 -5.29 8.07 -7.82
N GLU A 229 -6.55 8.50 -7.87
CA GLU A 229 -7.69 7.61 -7.69
C GLU A 229 -8.75 7.88 -8.76
N TYR A 230 -9.29 6.82 -9.37
CA TYR A 230 -10.45 6.87 -10.28
C TYR A 230 -10.22 7.72 -11.56
N ALA A 231 -8.98 7.82 -12.03
CA ALA A 231 -8.61 8.45 -13.31
C ALA A 231 -8.74 7.46 -14.50
N GLY A 232 -8.20 7.78 -15.69
CA GLY A 232 -8.20 6.87 -16.86
C GLY A 232 -9.14 7.22 -18.01
N TYR A 233 -9.45 8.49 -18.27
CA TYR A 233 -10.54 8.83 -19.18
C TYR A 233 -10.12 9.10 -20.64
N GLU A 234 -10.85 8.49 -21.59
CA GLU A 234 -10.84 8.74 -23.05
C GLU A 234 -11.08 10.24 -23.39
N ILE A 235 -10.01 11.05 -23.47
CA ILE A 235 -10.11 12.48 -23.82
C ILE A 235 -10.39 12.65 -25.32
N PHE A 236 -9.80 11.80 -26.17
CA PHE A 236 -10.11 11.70 -27.59
C PHE A 236 -10.30 10.22 -27.98
N PRO A 237 -11.04 9.89 -29.05
CA PRO A 237 -11.36 8.49 -29.34
C PRO A 237 -10.13 7.62 -29.64
N GLY A 238 -9.87 6.60 -28.80
CA GLY A 238 -8.62 5.83 -28.81
C GLY A 238 -7.41 6.72 -28.47
N ASN A 239 -7.53 7.46 -27.39
CA ASN A 239 -6.57 8.41 -26.83
C ASN A 239 -7.02 8.80 -25.40
N GLU A 240 -6.85 7.81 -24.53
CA GLU A 240 -7.10 7.84 -23.11
C GLU A 240 -6.04 8.71 -22.36
N LEU A 241 -5.99 8.59 -21.04
CA LEU A 241 -5.05 9.28 -20.16
C LEU A 241 -4.86 8.48 -18.88
N ASN A 242 -3.63 8.03 -18.67
CA ASN A 242 -3.21 7.17 -17.57
C ASN A 242 -3.41 7.81 -16.20
N GLY A 243 -3.27 7.00 -15.14
CA GLY A 243 -3.24 7.50 -13.77
C GLY A 243 -2.10 8.50 -13.56
N ILE A 244 -0.87 8.12 -13.93
CA ILE A 244 0.24 9.06 -14.11
C ILE A 244 1.03 8.73 -15.38
N THR A 245 1.02 9.63 -16.35
CA THR A 245 1.84 9.55 -17.57
C THR A 245 3.18 10.26 -17.35
N PHE A 246 4.31 9.55 -17.48
CA PHE A 246 5.67 10.06 -17.33
C PHE A 246 6.34 10.32 -18.69
N GLY A 247 5.86 11.33 -19.42
CA GLY A 247 6.34 11.68 -20.76
C GLY A 247 7.75 12.29 -20.78
N GLY A 248 8.77 11.50 -21.11
CA GLY A 248 10.15 11.98 -21.23
C GLY A 248 10.71 12.59 -19.94
N VAL A 249 10.29 12.09 -18.77
CA VAL A 249 10.67 12.65 -17.46
C VAL A 249 12.09 12.24 -17.07
N GLY A 250 12.84 13.19 -16.49
CA GLY A 250 14.26 13.00 -16.17
C GLY A 250 14.53 12.40 -14.78
N SER A 251 15.71 11.81 -14.66
CA SER A 251 16.25 11.20 -13.43
C SER A 251 16.50 12.17 -12.27
N GLY A 252 16.43 13.49 -12.49
CA GLY A 252 16.42 14.51 -11.44
C GLY A 252 15.07 14.62 -10.70
N THR A 253 14.01 14.08 -11.29
CA THR A 253 12.65 14.05 -10.71
C THR A 253 12.55 12.95 -9.64
N ILE A 254 12.02 13.29 -8.47
CA ILE A 254 11.89 12.35 -7.34
C ILE A 254 10.48 11.76 -7.33
N VAL A 255 10.36 10.44 -7.51
CA VAL A 255 9.08 9.72 -7.37
C VAL A 255 9.24 8.64 -6.30
N ASP A 256 8.51 8.80 -5.19
CA ASP A 256 8.56 7.88 -4.05
C ASP A 256 7.18 7.78 -3.39
N TYR A 257 6.85 6.67 -2.74
CA TYR A 257 5.54 6.39 -2.13
C TYR A 257 4.35 6.91 -2.97
N VAL A 258 4.20 6.39 -4.19
CA VAL A 258 3.08 6.71 -5.08
C VAL A 258 2.12 5.53 -5.18
N GLN A 259 0.83 5.81 -5.11
CA GLN A 259 -0.22 4.85 -5.44
C GLN A 259 -1.11 5.40 -6.57
N VAL A 260 -1.48 4.53 -7.50
CA VAL A 260 -2.63 4.73 -8.38
C VAL A 260 -3.66 3.64 -8.10
N HIS A 261 -4.93 4.02 -8.00
CA HIS A 261 -6.03 3.13 -7.63
C HIS A 261 -7.24 3.31 -8.56
N ASN A 262 -7.76 2.19 -9.07
CA ASN A 262 -8.94 2.14 -9.93
C ASN A 262 -8.85 3.12 -11.11
N ASN A 263 -7.71 3.13 -11.80
CA ASN A 263 -7.63 3.78 -13.09
C ASN A 263 -8.47 2.99 -14.12
N GLN A 264 -9.03 3.65 -15.13
CA GLN A 264 -9.72 2.96 -16.26
C GLN A 264 -8.73 2.53 -17.34
N ASP A 265 -7.74 3.37 -17.55
CA ASP A 265 -6.56 3.20 -18.39
C ASP A 265 -5.41 2.68 -17.49
N ASP A 266 -4.14 2.85 -17.85
CA ASP A 266 -3.02 2.37 -17.03
C ASP A 266 -2.93 2.96 -15.62
N CYS A 267 -2.36 2.18 -14.69
CA CYS A 267 -1.87 2.74 -13.44
C CYS A 267 -0.78 3.81 -13.71
N VAL A 268 0.33 3.46 -14.35
CA VAL A 268 1.35 4.43 -14.80
C VAL A 268 1.93 4.03 -16.15
N GLU A 269 2.23 5.02 -16.98
CA GLU A 269 2.87 4.83 -18.28
C GLU A 269 4.17 5.64 -18.38
N PHE A 270 5.18 5.11 -19.07
CA PHE A 270 6.48 5.76 -19.29
C PHE A 270 6.83 5.92 -20.78
N PHE A 271 6.44 7.03 -21.43
CA PHE A 271 6.96 7.39 -22.75
C PHE A 271 8.41 7.91 -22.69
N GLY A 272 9.38 6.99 -22.72
CA GLY A 272 10.80 7.36 -22.69
C GLY A 272 11.24 8.01 -21.38
N GLY A 273 12.41 8.65 -21.41
CA GLY A 273 12.99 9.29 -20.23
C GLY A 273 13.73 8.33 -19.29
N THR A 274 14.04 8.82 -18.09
CA THR A 274 14.94 8.16 -17.11
C THR A 274 14.57 8.42 -15.65
N VAL A 275 13.36 8.91 -15.38
CA VAL A 275 12.82 9.05 -14.01
C VAL A 275 12.94 7.74 -13.23
N ASN A 276 13.11 7.81 -11.91
CA ASN A 276 13.27 6.61 -11.07
C ASN A 276 12.23 6.62 -9.94
N VAL A 277 11.58 5.47 -9.73
CA VAL A 277 10.41 5.33 -8.84
C VAL A 277 10.75 4.41 -7.67
N LYS A 278 10.81 4.93 -6.44
CA LYS A 278 11.37 4.19 -5.29
C LYS A 278 10.36 3.33 -4.51
N HIS A 279 9.08 3.68 -4.51
CA HIS A 279 7.98 2.81 -4.07
C HIS A 279 6.74 3.14 -4.91
N LEU A 280 6.12 2.12 -5.51
CA LEU A 280 4.96 2.27 -6.41
C LEU A 280 3.90 1.21 -6.10
N ILE A 281 2.62 1.61 -6.16
CA ILE A 281 1.48 0.72 -5.95
C ILE A 281 0.45 0.94 -7.04
N CYS A 282 0.15 -0.09 -7.81
CA CYS A 282 -0.97 -0.15 -8.73
C CYS A 282 -2.06 -1.05 -8.16
N THR A 283 -3.29 -0.56 -8.06
CA THR A 283 -4.43 -1.36 -7.57
C THR A 283 -5.64 -1.20 -8.49
N GLY A 284 -6.00 -2.28 -9.18
CA GLY A 284 -7.24 -2.35 -9.96
C GLY A 284 -7.29 -1.41 -11.16
N ALA A 285 -6.19 -1.23 -11.91
CA ALA A 285 -6.28 -0.59 -13.24
C ALA A 285 -7.30 -1.31 -14.14
N GLY A 286 -7.83 -0.59 -15.14
CA GLY A 286 -8.86 -1.08 -16.06
C GLY A 286 -8.29 -1.66 -17.35
N ASP A 287 -7.09 -1.20 -17.70
CA ASP A 287 -6.21 -1.68 -18.77
C ASP A 287 -4.88 -2.14 -18.13
N ASP A 288 -3.71 -1.77 -18.66
CA ASP A 288 -2.41 -2.17 -18.12
C ASP A 288 -2.07 -1.53 -16.75
N ASN A 289 -0.90 -1.87 -16.17
CA ASN A 289 -0.51 -1.35 -14.86
C ASN A 289 0.84 -0.62 -14.89
N LEU A 290 1.84 -1.17 -15.57
CA LEU A 290 3.02 -0.43 -15.99
C LEU A 290 3.14 -0.62 -17.51
N ASP A 291 2.68 0.30 -18.37
CA ASP A 291 3.20 0.35 -19.75
C ASP A 291 4.45 1.24 -19.83
N ILE A 292 5.36 0.83 -20.68
CA ILE A 292 6.76 1.20 -20.63
C ILE A 292 7.30 1.25 -22.05
N ASP A 293 7.29 2.46 -22.62
CA ASP A 293 7.36 2.67 -24.06
C ASP A 293 8.43 3.72 -24.48
N TRP A 294 8.62 3.86 -25.79
CA TRP A 294 9.41 4.91 -26.49
C TRP A 294 10.80 5.21 -25.91
N GLY A 295 11.49 4.19 -25.37
CA GLY A 295 12.88 4.26 -24.94
C GLY A 295 13.11 4.51 -23.45
N TYR A 296 12.16 4.16 -22.58
CA TYR A 296 12.30 4.41 -21.13
C TYR A 296 13.45 3.60 -20.52
N GLN A 297 14.36 4.29 -19.83
CA GLN A 297 15.55 3.69 -19.22
C GLN A 297 15.69 4.04 -17.72
N GLY A 298 14.55 4.20 -17.05
CA GLY A 298 14.49 4.42 -15.60
C GLY A 298 14.50 3.14 -14.76
N LYS A 299 14.62 3.33 -13.45
CA LYS A 299 14.61 2.26 -12.44
C LYS A 299 13.37 2.34 -11.57
N MET A 300 12.80 1.18 -11.23
CA MET A 300 11.73 1.06 -10.24
C MET A 300 12.20 0.16 -9.09
N GLN A 301 11.76 0.44 -7.87
CA GLN A 301 11.91 -0.48 -6.74
C GLN A 301 10.64 -0.49 -5.88
N PHE A 302 10.44 -1.58 -5.10
CA PHE A 302 9.33 -1.73 -4.16
C PHE A 302 7.99 -1.47 -4.85
N VAL A 303 7.74 -2.25 -5.91
CA VAL A 303 6.57 -2.11 -6.77
C VAL A 303 5.55 -3.18 -6.42
N VAL A 304 4.32 -2.79 -6.08
CA VAL A 304 3.21 -3.73 -5.86
C VAL A 304 2.17 -3.49 -6.93
N VAL A 305 1.73 -4.55 -7.59
CA VAL A 305 0.60 -4.50 -8.51
C VAL A 305 -0.41 -5.54 -8.06
N LYS A 306 -1.66 -5.13 -7.90
CA LYS A 306 -2.80 -6.01 -7.59
C LYS A 306 -3.96 -5.65 -8.52
N GLN A 307 -4.17 -6.43 -9.56
CA GLN A 307 -5.31 -6.25 -10.46
C GLN A 307 -6.64 -6.58 -9.77
N SER A 308 -7.74 -6.11 -10.34
CA SER A 308 -9.09 -6.52 -9.96
C SER A 308 -9.45 -7.84 -10.64
N SER A 309 -10.32 -8.65 -10.02
CA SER A 309 -10.73 -9.94 -10.60
C SER A 309 -11.50 -9.74 -11.92
N GLY A 310 -10.93 -10.20 -13.03
CA GLY A 310 -11.49 -10.10 -14.38
C GLY A 310 -11.52 -8.68 -14.97
N VAL A 311 -10.66 -7.79 -14.49
CA VAL A 311 -10.54 -6.38 -14.96
C VAL A 311 -9.07 -5.94 -14.90
N GLY A 312 -8.65 -5.18 -15.91
CA GLY A 312 -7.24 -4.88 -16.16
C GLY A 312 -6.65 -5.89 -17.12
N ASP A 313 -5.84 -5.37 -18.04
CA ASP A 313 -5.17 -6.15 -19.06
C ASP A 313 -3.86 -6.69 -18.46
N HIS A 314 -2.72 -6.07 -18.75
CA HIS A 314 -1.41 -6.53 -18.31
C HIS A 314 -0.99 -5.97 -16.94
N ILE A 315 -0.08 -6.68 -16.24
CA ILE A 315 0.66 -6.03 -15.13
C ILE A 315 1.85 -5.22 -15.67
N VAL A 316 2.49 -5.69 -16.74
CA VAL A 316 3.44 -4.92 -17.53
C VAL A 316 3.24 -5.22 -19.00
N GLU A 317 2.75 -4.25 -19.75
CA GLU A 317 3.09 -4.13 -21.17
C GLU A 317 4.45 -3.43 -21.27
N SER A 318 5.23 -3.74 -22.29
CA SER A 318 6.41 -2.94 -22.60
C SER A 318 6.76 -3.09 -24.06
N ASP A 319 6.93 -1.95 -24.71
CA ASP A 319 7.15 -1.73 -26.13
C ASP A 319 8.45 -0.90 -26.29
N ASN A 320 9.06 -0.90 -27.47
CA ASN A 320 10.19 -0.03 -27.76
C ASN A 320 9.84 1.18 -28.63
N THR A 321 8.99 1.03 -29.65
CA THR A 321 8.82 2.02 -30.73
C THR A 321 7.42 2.05 -31.35
N ASN A 322 6.45 1.29 -30.84
CA ASN A 322 5.05 1.16 -31.25
C ASN A 322 4.83 1.09 -32.78
N SER A 323 4.93 -0.14 -33.30
CA SER A 323 4.83 -0.70 -34.65
C SER A 323 5.64 -0.03 -35.77
N ASP A 324 6.49 0.95 -35.44
CA ASP A 324 7.14 1.81 -36.42
C ASP A 324 8.40 1.20 -37.05
N SER A 325 8.15 0.28 -37.99
CA SER A 325 9.16 -0.31 -38.88
C SER A 325 9.99 0.70 -39.72
N SER A 326 9.63 2.00 -39.77
CA SER A 326 10.46 3.03 -40.39
C SER A 326 11.61 3.51 -39.49
N VAL A 327 11.48 3.28 -38.19
CA VAL A 327 12.49 3.55 -37.17
C VAL A 327 13.23 2.25 -36.81
N GLY A 328 12.47 1.18 -36.55
CA GLY A 328 12.94 -0.18 -36.35
C GLY A 328 13.03 -0.61 -34.88
N TYR A 329 12.55 -1.82 -34.60
CA TYR A 329 12.33 -2.40 -33.27
C TYR A 329 13.54 -2.46 -32.33
N LEU A 330 14.77 -2.44 -32.84
CA LEU A 330 16.01 -2.39 -32.04
C LEU A 330 16.60 -0.97 -31.93
N THR A 331 15.75 0.05 -32.00
CA THR A 331 16.17 1.46 -31.88
C THR A 331 16.68 1.79 -30.48
N GLU A 332 17.79 2.54 -30.43
CA GLU A 332 18.39 3.06 -29.21
C GLU A 332 18.03 4.54 -28.97
N PRO A 333 17.76 5.00 -27.73
CA PRO A 333 17.70 4.19 -26.51
C PRO A 333 16.52 3.22 -26.55
N ARG A 334 16.79 1.94 -26.26
CA ARG A 334 15.76 0.91 -26.18
C ARG A 334 15.00 1.04 -24.86
N SER A 335 13.68 0.83 -24.86
CA SER A 335 12.90 0.65 -23.63
C SER A 335 13.50 -0.51 -22.84
N ARG A 336 13.89 -0.23 -21.59
CA ARG A 336 14.59 -1.15 -20.71
C ARG A 336 14.42 -0.70 -19.25
N PRO A 337 13.23 -0.89 -18.67
CA PRO A 337 13.03 -0.66 -17.25
C PRO A 337 13.93 -1.59 -16.43
N MET A 338 14.44 -1.09 -15.29
CA MET A 338 15.04 -1.94 -14.26
C MET A 338 14.08 -2.02 -13.06
N VAL A 339 13.33 -3.11 -12.92
CA VAL A 339 12.30 -3.26 -11.87
C VAL A 339 12.81 -4.20 -10.78
N ALA A 340 13.04 -3.68 -9.56
CA ALA A 340 13.57 -4.45 -8.44
C ALA A 340 12.58 -4.59 -7.27
N ASN A 341 12.60 -5.71 -6.54
CA ASN A 341 11.77 -5.93 -5.34
C ASN A 341 10.28 -5.64 -5.61
N PHE A 342 9.65 -6.50 -6.41
CA PHE A 342 8.27 -6.31 -6.86
C PHE A 342 7.36 -7.48 -6.48
N THR A 343 6.09 -7.22 -6.19
CA THR A 343 5.07 -8.26 -5.96
C THR A 343 3.90 -7.98 -6.89
N PHE A 344 3.72 -8.82 -7.90
CA PHE A 344 2.66 -8.71 -8.91
C PHE A 344 1.62 -9.82 -8.69
N ILE A 345 0.40 -9.42 -8.35
CA ILE A 345 -0.75 -10.28 -8.13
C ILE A 345 -1.74 -10.02 -9.26
N SER A 346 -1.67 -10.86 -10.29
CA SER A 346 -2.57 -10.81 -11.44
C SER A 346 -3.87 -11.51 -11.12
N GLN A 347 -4.94 -10.81 -11.49
CA GLN A 347 -6.31 -11.29 -11.43
C GLN A 347 -7.12 -10.79 -12.62
N GLY A 348 -6.50 -10.05 -13.55
CA GLY A 348 -7.15 -9.46 -14.72
C GLY A 348 -7.61 -10.51 -15.72
N LEU A 349 -7.83 -10.07 -16.95
CA LEU A 349 -8.11 -10.97 -18.07
C LEU A 349 -6.80 -11.60 -18.62
N ASP A 350 -5.66 -10.94 -18.38
CA ASP A 350 -4.57 -10.76 -19.35
C ASP A 350 -3.14 -10.95 -18.77
N GLU A 351 -2.05 -10.75 -19.55
CA GLU A 351 -0.66 -11.08 -19.14
C GLU A 351 -0.12 -10.22 -17.97
N PRO A 352 0.26 -10.77 -16.81
CA PRO A 352 1.18 -10.09 -15.91
C PRO A 352 2.51 -9.56 -16.50
N LEU A 353 3.07 -10.11 -17.59
CA LEU A 353 4.07 -9.41 -18.42
C LEU A 353 3.93 -9.79 -19.90
N LYS A 354 3.93 -8.81 -20.79
CA LYS A 354 3.96 -8.92 -22.24
C LYS A 354 5.10 -8.08 -22.80
N TYR A 355 5.89 -8.66 -23.72
CA TYR A 355 7.10 -8.02 -24.24
C TYR A 355 7.05 -7.82 -25.76
N LYS A 356 6.64 -6.62 -26.16
CA LYS A 356 6.44 -6.26 -27.56
C LYS A 356 7.76 -5.89 -28.25
N GLU A 357 7.77 -6.01 -29.58
CA GLU A 357 8.45 -5.03 -30.43
C GLU A 357 9.95 -4.75 -30.22
N GLY A 358 10.74 -5.72 -29.77
CA GLY A 358 12.15 -5.43 -29.51
C GLY A 358 12.35 -4.57 -28.26
N VAL A 359 11.47 -4.69 -27.26
CA VAL A 359 11.72 -4.16 -25.91
C VAL A 359 12.85 -4.93 -25.20
N SER A 360 13.38 -4.35 -24.12
CA SER A 360 14.30 -4.97 -23.16
C SER A 360 13.82 -4.67 -21.74
N GLY A 361 14.54 -5.16 -20.73
CA GLY A 361 14.22 -4.97 -19.32
C GLY A 361 15.14 -5.79 -18.43
N ILE A 362 15.26 -5.37 -17.17
CA ILE A 362 15.97 -6.12 -16.13
C ILE A 362 15.08 -6.21 -14.91
N TYR A 363 14.48 -7.38 -14.69
CA TYR A 363 13.59 -7.63 -13.57
C TYR A 363 14.37 -8.34 -12.46
N ILE A 364 14.26 -7.85 -11.23
CA ILE A 364 15.10 -8.23 -10.09
C ILE A 364 14.21 -8.45 -8.85
N ASN A 365 14.48 -9.48 -8.05
CA ASN A 365 13.88 -9.66 -6.71
C ASN A 365 12.33 -9.68 -6.71
N GLY A 366 11.67 -10.27 -7.69
CA GLY A 366 10.21 -10.22 -7.79
C GLY A 366 9.47 -11.40 -7.12
N VAL A 367 8.16 -11.28 -7.04
CA VAL A 367 7.20 -12.39 -6.97
C VAL A 367 6.12 -12.08 -8.00
N VAL A 368 5.72 -13.05 -8.80
CA VAL A 368 4.52 -12.93 -9.64
C VAL A 368 3.63 -14.15 -9.43
N VAL A 369 2.37 -13.89 -9.16
CA VAL A 369 1.31 -14.88 -9.09
C VAL A 369 0.24 -14.46 -10.07
N ASN A 370 -0.08 -15.33 -11.02
CA ASN A 370 -1.39 -15.29 -11.65
C ASN A 370 -2.35 -16.18 -10.85
N VAL A 371 -3.57 -15.70 -10.55
CA VAL A 371 -4.58 -16.53 -9.87
C VAL A 371 -5.39 -17.40 -10.85
N ASN A 372 -5.30 -17.13 -12.15
CA ASN A 372 -6.01 -17.84 -13.21
C ASN A 372 -5.12 -18.95 -13.82
N GLU A 373 -5.71 -20.09 -14.21
CA GLU A 373 -5.03 -21.14 -14.99
C GLU A 373 -4.79 -20.67 -16.44
N GLN A 374 -3.65 -19.98 -16.65
CA GLN A 374 -3.19 -19.42 -17.92
C GLN A 374 -1.65 -19.52 -17.99
N ASN A 375 -1.06 -19.09 -19.11
CA ASN A 375 0.36 -19.21 -19.47
C ASN A 375 1.38 -18.56 -18.49
N LEU A 376 2.66 -18.47 -18.88
CA LEU A 376 3.64 -17.48 -18.40
C LEU A 376 4.39 -16.87 -19.64
N ILE A 377 5.32 -15.90 -19.54
CA ILE A 377 5.65 -14.77 -20.52
C ILE A 377 5.09 -14.85 -21.97
N GLU A 378 4.44 -13.77 -22.44
CA GLU A 378 4.26 -13.46 -23.88
C GLU A 378 5.38 -12.57 -24.44
N ALA A 379 5.74 -12.80 -25.72
CA ALA A 379 6.34 -11.79 -26.59
C ALA A 379 5.82 -11.87 -28.05
N THR A 380 5.83 -10.76 -28.79
CA THR A 380 5.44 -10.70 -30.22
C THR A 380 6.61 -11.05 -31.17
N ASN A 381 7.54 -10.11 -31.33
CA ASN A 381 8.48 -10.06 -32.45
C ASN A 381 9.85 -10.67 -32.08
N LEU A 382 10.54 -11.26 -33.05
CA LEU A 382 11.85 -11.92 -32.85
C LEU A 382 12.92 -10.95 -32.30
N GLU A 383 12.79 -9.65 -32.54
CA GLU A 383 13.65 -8.60 -32.01
C GLU A 383 13.64 -8.51 -30.47
N THR A 384 12.53 -8.88 -29.81
CA THR A 384 12.43 -8.90 -28.34
C THR A 384 13.46 -9.85 -27.71
N ILE A 385 13.84 -10.93 -28.42
CA ILE A 385 14.87 -11.88 -27.96
C ILE A 385 16.28 -11.63 -28.53
N GLN A 386 16.51 -10.51 -29.20
CA GLN A 386 17.81 -10.10 -29.73
C GLN A 386 18.48 -9.05 -28.84
N ASP A 387 19.79 -9.15 -28.62
CA ASP A 387 20.58 -8.06 -28.02
C ASP A 387 20.65 -6.88 -29.01
N GLY A 388 20.48 -5.65 -28.50
CA GLY A 388 20.57 -4.41 -29.27
C GLY A 388 22.00 -3.92 -29.48
N ALA A 389 22.15 -2.69 -29.98
CA ALA A 389 23.47 -2.11 -30.27
C ALA A 389 24.21 -1.64 -29.00
N LEU A 390 23.46 -1.20 -27.98
CA LEU A 390 23.96 -0.75 -26.68
C LEU A 390 23.28 -1.49 -25.52
N THR A 391 22.01 -1.85 -25.69
CA THR A 391 21.18 -2.51 -24.69
C THR A 391 21.10 -4.02 -24.92
N PRO A 392 21.38 -4.87 -23.91
CA PRO A 392 21.10 -6.31 -23.99
C PRO A 392 19.59 -6.56 -24.17
N LYS A 393 19.22 -7.80 -24.48
CA LYS A 393 17.83 -8.28 -24.39
C LYS A 393 17.34 -8.42 -22.93
N ILE A 394 16.06 -8.75 -22.79
CA ILE A 394 15.37 -9.05 -21.52
C ILE A 394 16.21 -9.94 -20.58
N GLN A 395 16.24 -9.58 -19.30
CA GLN A 395 16.94 -10.26 -18.21
C GLN A 395 16.01 -10.43 -16.99
N HIS A 396 16.17 -11.55 -16.29
CA HIS A 396 15.40 -11.85 -15.07
C HIS A 396 16.32 -12.38 -13.96
N HIS A 397 16.15 -11.84 -12.76
CA HIS A 397 16.92 -12.20 -11.58
C HIS A 397 16.01 -12.22 -10.36
N SER A 398 16.16 -13.25 -9.53
CA SER A 398 15.51 -13.38 -8.21
C SER A 398 14.00 -13.18 -8.18
N ILE A 399 13.28 -13.77 -9.13
CA ILE A 399 11.82 -13.79 -9.11
C ILE A 399 11.31 -15.22 -8.82
N PHE A 400 10.13 -15.34 -8.22
CA PHE A 400 9.34 -16.58 -8.10
C PHE A 400 8.04 -16.43 -8.90
N MET A 401 7.64 -17.48 -9.64
CA MET A 401 6.41 -17.54 -10.44
C MET A 401 5.39 -18.55 -9.93
N ASP A 402 4.11 -18.20 -10.05
CA ASP A 402 2.99 -19.14 -10.09
C ASP A 402 2.08 -18.90 -11.31
N SER A 403 1.82 -19.97 -12.07
CA SER A 403 0.94 -20.06 -13.24
C SER A 403 -0.46 -20.58 -12.90
N ALA A 404 -0.82 -20.60 -11.62
CA ALA A 404 -1.94 -21.34 -11.03
C ALA A 404 -1.95 -22.85 -11.36
N GLY A 405 -0.87 -23.40 -11.91
CA GLY A 405 -0.73 -24.80 -12.32
C GLY A 405 -0.65 -25.05 -13.82
N ASP A 406 -0.69 -24.03 -14.70
CA ASP A 406 -0.41 -24.25 -16.13
C ASP A 406 1.04 -24.75 -16.32
N THR A 407 1.19 -25.70 -17.24
CA THR A 407 2.44 -26.34 -17.66
C THR A 407 3.06 -25.68 -18.91
N SER A 408 2.42 -24.64 -19.45
CA SER A 408 2.85 -23.88 -20.63
C SER A 408 3.29 -22.45 -20.24
N PRO A 409 4.38 -22.29 -19.49
CA PRO A 409 4.79 -21.01 -18.91
C PRO A 409 5.36 -20.00 -19.93
N PHE A 410 5.06 -20.12 -21.23
CA PHE A 410 5.52 -19.22 -22.30
C PHE A 410 4.49 -19.19 -23.44
N LYS A 411 4.21 -18.00 -24.00
CA LYS A 411 3.23 -17.73 -25.07
C LYS A 411 3.85 -16.84 -26.16
N TYR A 412 3.23 -16.78 -27.33
CA TYR A 412 3.51 -15.77 -28.36
C TYR A 412 2.19 -15.25 -28.95
N SER A 413 2.20 -14.00 -29.41
CA SER A 413 1.12 -13.36 -30.17
C SER A 413 1.44 -13.32 -31.66
N GLU A 414 0.40 -13.20 -32.50
CA GLU A 414 0.58 -12.93 -33.93
C GLU A 414 1.22 -11.53 -34.11
N PRO A 415 2.23 -11.39 -34.98
CA PRO A 415 3.04 -10.18 -35.09
C PRO A 415 2.34 -9.09 -35.90
N ASP A 416 2.70 -7.82 -35.63
CA ASP A 416 2.04 -6.63 -36.17
C ASP A 416 2.22 -6.41 -37.71
N SER A 417 2.98 -7.28 -38.38
CA SER A 417 3.33 -7.17 -39.81
C SER A 417 3.87 -8.49 -40.39
N ASP A 418 4.35 -8.48 -41.64
CA ASP A 418 5.03 -9.62 -42.33
C ASP A 418 6.40 -10.01 -41.71
N ILE A 419 6.58 -9.83 -40.39
CA ILE A 419 7.81 -10.10 -39.62
C ILE A 419 7.72 -11.46 -38.95
N ALA A 420 8.87 -12.06 -38.62
CA ALA A 420 8.92 -13.33 -37.92
C ALA A 420 8.51 -13.15 -36.44
N ALA A 421 7.39 -13.76 -36.05
CA ALA A 421 7.04 -13.97 -34.66
C ALA A 421 8.12 -14.79 -33.93
N VAL A 422 8.29 -14.56 -32.63
CA VAL A 422 9.12 -15.43 -31.78
C VAL A 422 8.38 -16.73 -31.47
N THR A 423 9.04 -17.89 -31.55
CA THR A 423 8.42 -19.13 -31.08
C THR A 423 8.59 -19.29 -29.57
N VAL A 424 7.62 -19.95 -28.91
CA VAL A 424 7.64 -20.27 -27.47
C VAL A 424 8.98 -20.85 -27.00
N ALA A 425 9.58 -21.76 -27.78
CA ALA A 425 10.87 -22.38 -27.46
C ALA A 425 12.06 -21.42 -27.61
N GLU A 426 12.00 -20.45 -28.51
CA GLU A 426 13.02 -19.41 -28.65
C GLU A 426 12.90 -18.36 -27.53
N LEU A 427 11.67 -18.05 -27.11
CA LEU A 427 11.39 -17.20 -25.95
C LEU A 427 11.89 -17.84 -24.65
N GLU A 428 11.48 -19.08 -24.34
CA GLU A 428 11.96 -19.84 -23.18
C GLU A 428 13.49 -19.93 -23.14
N ALA A 429 14.12 -20.31 -24.26
CA ALA A 429 15.57 -20.40 -24.37
C ALA A 429 16.25 -19.03 -24.22
N SER A 430 15.64 -17.97 -24.75
CA SER A 430 16.15 -16.60 -24.64
C SER A 430 16.16 -16.13 -23.18
N LEU A 431 15.03 -16.29 -22.49
CA LEU A 431 14.84 -15.91 -21.10
C LEU A 431 15.78 -16.70 -20.20
N THR A 432 15.81 -18.03 -20.34
CA THR A 432 16.71 -18.91 -19.59
C THR A 432 18.19 -18.58 -19.84
N SER A 433 18.57 -18.13 -21.05
CA SER A 433 19.95 -17.68 -21.36
C SER A 433 20.35 -16.34 -20.72
N ARG A 434 19.39 -15.61 -20.15
CA ARG A 434 19.56 -14.31 -19.48
C ARG A 434 18.99 -14.30 -18.05
N ALA A 435 18.67 -15.47 -17.50
CA ALA A 435 18.16 -15.62 -16.15
C ALA A 435 19.25 -16.06 -15.16
N THR A 436 19.12 -15.65 -13.89
CA THR A 436 19.63 -16.45 -12.77
C THR A 436 18.48 -17.26 -12.18
N ASP A 437 18.74 -18.48 -11.69
CA ASP A 437 17.89 -19.43 -10.92
C ASP A 437 16.35 -19.41 -11.09
N LEU A 438 15.82 -19.12 -12.28
CA LEU A 438 14.39 -18.94 -12.57
C LEU A 438 13.49 -20.05 -11.98
N VAL A 439 12.56 -19.68 -11.08
CA VAL A 439 11.70 -20.60 -10.33
C VAL A 439 10.24 -20.48 -10.76
N LEU A 440 9.68 -21.61 -11.20
CA LEU A 440 8.25 -21.84 -11.39
C LEU A 440 7.75 -22.80 -10.30
N GLY A 441 6.62 -22.50 -9.65
CA GLY A 441 6.01 -23.37 -8.64
C GLY A 441 4.69 -22.82 -8.11
N THR A 442 4.04 -23.55 -7.21
CA THR A 442 2.85 -23.04 -6.51
C THR A 442 3.28 -22.12 -5.38
N ASN A 443 2.70 -20.92 -5.33
CA ASN A 443 2.99 -19.91 -4.32
C ASN A 443 2.48 -20.32 -2.92
N THR A 444 3.02 -19.67 -1.90
CA THR A 444 2.66 -19.85 -0.49
C THR A 444 2.34 -18.52 0.20
N LEU A 445 1.96 -17.49 -0.56
CA LEU A 445 1.86 -16.11 -0.07
C LEU A 445 0.89 -15.96 1.12
N VAL A 446 1.42 -15.42 2.23
CA VAL A 446 0.63 -15.04 3.39
C VAL A 446 -0.20 -13.80 3.04
N SER A 447 -1.50 -13.86 3.32
CA SER A 447 -2.49 -12.83 2.96
C SER A 447 -2.44 -12.41 1.48
N GLY A 448 -2.04 -13.32 0.59
CA GLY A 448 -2.00 -13.09 -0.87
C GLY A 448 -0.91 -12.14 -1.37
N MET A 449 0.02 -11.67 -0.53
CA MET A 449 1.10 -10.77 -0.99
C MET A 449 2.40 -10.79 -0.17
N PHE A 450 2.39 -11.31 1.07
CA PHE A 450 3.60 -11.41 1.90
C PHE A 450 4.26 -12.78 1.73
N LEU A 451 5.59 -12.85 1.82
CA LEU A 451 6.37 -14.05 1.51
C LEU A 451 6.00 -15.23 2.40
N GLY A 452 5.69 -16.38 1.81
CA GLY A 452 5.60 -17.67 2.48
C GLY A 452 6.91 -18.47 2.36
N ASP A 453 6.84 -19.77 2.63
CA ASP A 453 7.99 -20.68 2.58
C ASP A 453 8.61 -20.82 1.18
N ALA A 454 7.78 -20.87 0.13
CA ALA A 454 8.24 -21.05 -1.25
C ALA A 454 8.95 -19.79 -1.79
N GLU A 455 8.39 -18.61 -1.54
CA GLU A 455 9.01 -17.34 -1.94
C GLU A 455 10.27 -17.07 -1.11
N SER A 456 10.23 -17.34 0.20
CA SER A 456 11.40 -17.17 1.08
C SER A 456 12.56 -18.13 0.77
N ALA A 457 12.29 -19.26 0.10
CA ALA A 457 13.33 -20.15 -0.42
C ALA A 457 14.05 -19.56 -1.66
N VAL A 458 13.41 -18.64 -2.39
CA VAL A 458 14.04 -17.87 -3.47
C VAL A 458 14.63 -16.60 -2.87
N VAL A 459 15.91 -16.65 -2.59
CA VAL A 459 16.63 -15.59 -1.86
C VAL A 459 16.95 -14.37 -2.80
N SER A 460 17.17 -13.13 -2.35
CA SER A 460 17.34 -11.91 -3.22
C SER A 460 18.67 -11.74 -3.97
N ALA A 461 18.72 -11.47 -5.28
CA ALA A 461 19.88 -11.32 -6.18
C ALA A 461 21.10 -10.54 -5.66
N PHE A 462 20.90 -9.68 -4.66
CA PHE A 462 21.89 -8.77 -4.10
C PHE A 462 22.95 -9.41 -3.16
N ASN A 463 23.12 -10.76 -3.10
CA ASN A 463 24.31 -11.37 -2.46
C ASN A 463 25.59 -10.97 -3.16
N GLY A 464 26.66 -10.79 -2.38
CA GLY A 464 28.03 -10.90 -2.89
C GLY A 464 28.21 -12.08 -3.86
N ASP A 465 27.63 -13.25 -3.60
CA ASP A 465 27.72 -14.44 -4.48
C ASP A 465 26.92 -14.34 -5.79
N LYS A 466 25.69 -13.80 -5.78
CA LYS A 466 24.79 -13.81 -6.96
C LYS A 466 24.73 -12.49 -7.72
N VAL A 467 25.13 -11.37 -7.09
CA VAL A 467 25.56 -10.15 -7.81
C VAL A 467 26.62 -10.50 -8.85
N GLN A 468 27.52 -11.46 -8.58
CA GLN A 468 28.51 -11.86 -9.59
C GLN A 468 27.89 -12.58 -10.78
N GLY A 469 26.83 -13.36 -10.55
CA GLY A 469 26.05 -14.00 -11.61
C GLY A 469 25.29 -12.96 -12.43
N MET A 470 24.39 -12.22 -11.77
CA MET A 470 23.57 -11.15 -12.35
C MET A 470 24.39 -10.15 -13.17
N CYS A 471 25.42 -9.53 -12.58
CA CYS A 471 26.22 -8.52 -13.26
C CYS A 471 27.08 -9.08 -14.42
N ALA A 472 27.30 -10.39 -14.49
CA ALA A 472 27.98 -11.06 -15.59
C ALA A 472 27.03 -11.54 -16.70
N VAL A 473 25.70 -11.46 -16.52
CA VAL A 473 24.74 -11.74 -17.59
C VAL A 473 24.71 -10.59 -18.60
N GLY A 474 24.99 -10.91 -19.86
CA GLY A 474 24.94 -9.96 -20.97
C GLY A 474 25.79 -10.40 -22.16
N PRO A 475 25.99 -9.53 -23.16
CA PRO A 475 26.94 -9.73 -24.25
C PRO A 475 28.38 -9.28 -23.90
N HIS A 476 28.58 -8.64 -22.74
CA HIS A 476 29.87 -8.16 -22.26
C HIS A 476 30.74 -9.28 -21.66
N ALA A 477 32.04 -9.01 -21.53
CA ALA A 477 32.96 -9.91 -20.83
C ALA A 477 32.82 -9.76 -19.30
N ALA A 478 32.90 -10.86 -18.56
CA ALA A 478 32.88 -10.84 -17.10
C ALA A 478 34.00 -9.94 -16.52
N GLY A 479 33.65 -9.11 -15.54
CA GLY A 479 34.51 -8.04 -15.01
C GLY A 479 34.35 -6.69 -15.72
N THR A 480 33.59 -6.62 -16.81
CA THR A 480 33.16 -5.34 -17.42
C THR A 480 31.97 -4.78 -16.66
N THR A 481 32.04 -3.52 -16.23
CA THR A 481 30.93 -2.80 -15.58
C THR A 481 29.75 -2.61 -16.52
N THR A 482 28.54 -2.76 -15.99
CA THR A 482 27.26 -2.39 -16.64
C THR A 482 26.68 -1.15 -15.96
N ASP A 483 25.53 -0.67 -16.42
CA ASP A 483 24.77 0.37 -15.72
C ASP A 483 24.00 -0.17 -14.51
N LEU A 484 23.56 -1.44 -14.54
CA LEU A 484 23.08 -2.16 -13.36
C LEU A 484 24.19 -2.33 -12.30
N CYS A 485 25.44 -2.51 -12.74
CA CYS A 485 26.60 -2.79 -11.90
C CYS A 485 27.78 -1.87 -12.25
N PRO A 486 27.70 -0.57 -11.92
CA PRO A 486 28.60 0.49 -12.40
C PRO A 486 29.98 0.47 -11.75
N THR A 487 30.29 -0.52 -10.90
CA THR A 487 31.62 -0.70 -10.31
C THR A 487 32.01 -2.16 -10.24
N TYR A 488 33.23 -2.47 -10.69
CA TYR A 488 33.88 -3.76 -10.53
C TYR A 488 35.20 -3.58 -9.78
N SER A 489 35.29 -4.17 -8.58
CA SER A 489 36.48 -4.13 -7.74
C SER A 489 37.47 -5.20 -8.18
N SER A 490 38.38 -4.84 -9.09
CA SER A 490 39.45 -5.73 -9.59
C SER A 490 40.41 -6.26 -8.51
N LYS A 491 40.44 -5.63 -7.33
CA LYS A 491 41.16 -6.09 -6.13
C LYS A 491 40.43 -7.23 -5.40
N GLU A 492 39.09 -7.18 -5.38
CA GLU A 492 38.23 -8.13 -4.67
C GLU A 492 37.59 -9.17 -5.61
N GLY A 493 37.79 -9.01 -6.92
CA GLY A 493 37.26 -9.89 -7.96
C GLY A 493 35.75 -9.74 -8.22
N ARG A 494 35.11 -8.68 -7.67
CA ARG A 494 33.64 -8.61 -7.55
C ARG A 494 33.01 -7.32 -8.08
N TYR A 495 31.81 -7.46 -8.61
CA TYR A 495 30.86 -6.40 -8.92
C TYR A 495 30.24 -5.76 -7.68
N ILE A 496 29.73 -4.55 -7.87
CA ILE A 496 28.88 -3.79 -6.96
C ILE A 496 27.69 -3.27 -7.79
N VAL A 497 26.47 -3.53 -7.33
CA VAL A 497 25.21 -3.06 -7.94
C VAL A 497 25.10 -1.54 -7.77
N ASP A 498 24.38 -0.89 -8.69
CA ASP A 498 24.04 0.53 -8.63
C ASP A 498 23.35 0.87 -7.29
N THR A 499 23.93 1.82 -6.55
CA THR A 499 23.51 2.15 -5.19
C THR A 499 22.22 2.96 -5.10
N TRP A 500 21.53 3.21 -6.22
CA TRP A 500 20.13 3.62 -6.19
C TRP A 500 19.22 2.49 -5.68
N PHE A 501 19.57 1.22 -5.93
CA PHE A 501 18.84 0.07 -5.39
C PHE A 501 19.17 -0.15 -3.91
N SER A 502 18.14 -0.22 -3.08
CA SER A 502 18.25 -0.71 -1.70
C SER A 502 18.62 -2.19 -1.73
N ALA A 503 19.73 -2.56 -1.10
CA ALA A 503 20.17 -3.95 -1.02
C ALA A 503 19.32 -4.74 -0.01
N THR A 504 18.36 -5.49 -0.54
CA THR A 504 17.50 -6.44 0.17
C THR A 504 18.12 -7.85 0.18
N ASP A 505 17.81 -8.65 1.20
CA ASP A 505 18.10 -10.08 1.27
C ASP A 505 16.90 -10.97 0.87
N TYR A 506 15.75 -10.37 0.57
CA TYR A 506 14.49 -11.02 0.19
C TYR A 506 13.96 -10.61 -1.19
N ILE A 507 13.22 -11.51 -1.84
CA ILE A 507 12.46 -11.22 -3.07
C ILE A 507 11.07 -10.66 -2.73
N GLY A 508 10.33 -10.17 -3.70
CA GLY A 508 9.08 -9.47 -3.49
C GLY A 508 9.27 -8.02 -3.06
N ALA A 509 8.17 -7.28 -2.97
CA ALA A 509 8.15 -5.89 -2.51
C ALA A 509 8.18 -5.75 -0.98
N PHE A 510 7.89 -6.81 -0.23
CA PHE A 510 7.76 -6.81 1.23
C PHE A 510 8.82 -7.69 1.89
N SER A 511 9.34 -7.24 3.04
CA SER A 511 10.32 -7.99 3.83
C SER A 511 9.71 -9.21 4.53
N PRO A 512 10.51 -10.26 4.83
CA PRO A 512 10.05 -11.39 5.64
C PRO A 512 9.49 -10.92 6.98
N GLY A 513 8.32 -11.44 7.37
CA GLY A 513 7.62 -11.02 8.58
C GLY A 513 6.82 -9.72 8.46
N SER A 514 6.66 -9.16 7.24
CA SER A 514 5.65 -8.13 6.98
C SER A 514 4.23 -8.70 7.08
N ASP A 515 3.30 -7.88 7.58
CA ASP A 515 1.87 -8.12 7.60
C ASP A 515 1.09 -6.86 7.17
N ILE A 516 -0.24 -6.90 7.24
CA ILE A 516 -1.15 -5.81 6.81
C ILE A 516 -0.89 -4.45 7.50
N GLU A 517 -0.40 -4.42 8.74
CA GLU A 517 -0.08 -3.18 9.47
C GLU A 517 1.43 -2.92 9.54
N ASN A 518 2.27 -3.96 9.48
CA ASN A 518 3.73 -3.90 9.60
C ASN A 518 4.46 -3.92 8.24
N ASN A 519 4.10 -3.03 7.32
CA ASN A 519 4.86 -2.85 6.07
C ASN A 519 4.96 -1.37 5.62
N TRP A 520 5.62 -1.13 4.48
CA TRP A 520 5.89 0.23 3.99
C TRP A 520 4.68 0.92 3.33
N ALA A 521 3.71 0.13 2.85
CA ALA A 521 2.45 0.55 2.24
C ALA A 521 1.33 0.77 3.29
N SER A 522 1.42 0.09 4.44
CA SER A 522 0.46 0.23 5.55
C SER A 522 0.20 1.69 5.97
N GLY A 523 -1.06 1.99 6.29
CA GLY A 523 -1.51 3.28 6.81
C GLY A 523 -1.71 4.40 5.79
N TRP A 524 -1.16 4.31 4.57
CA TRP A 524 -1.32 5.37 3.56
C TRP A 524 -1.97 4.95 2.23
N THR A 525 -2.32 3.67 2.05
CA THR A 525 -2.91 3.13 0.80
C THR A 525 -4.42 2.91 0.88
N ILE A 526 -5.03 2.64 -0.28
CA ILE A 526 -6.43 2.19 -0.46
C ILE A 526 -6.48 0.91 -1.34
N GLY A 527 -7.42 -0.01 -1.13
CA GLY A 527 -7.70 -1.17 -2.01
C GLY A 527 -6.63 -2.28 -2.11
N LEU A 528 -5.38 -2.01 -1.72
CA LEU A 528 -4.28 -2.98 -1.77
C LEU A 528 -4.54 -4.14 -0.81
N PHE A 529 -4.64 -3.82 0.48
CA PHE A 529 -5.08 -4.77 1.50
C PHE A 529 -6.61 -4.80 1.53
N GLU A 530 -7.18 -5.95 1.81
CA GLU A 530 -8.63 -6.06 2.04
C GLU A 530 -8.98 -5.33 3.35
N ALA A 531 -10.05 -4.52 3.31
CA ALA A 531 -10.55 -3.88 4.52
C ALA A 531 -11.17 -4.97 5.41
N PRO A 532 -10.66 -5.19 6.64
CA PRO A 532 -11.10 -6.31 7.46
C PRO A 532 -12.55 -6.09 7.92
N GLU A 533 -13.40 -7.10 7.70
CA GLU A 533 -14.76 -7.08 8.21
C GLU A 533 -14.79 -7.14 9.75
N CYS A 534 -15.84 -6.60 10.35
CA CYS A 534 -16.04 -6.72 11.79
C CYS A 534 -16.32 -8.18 12.15
N PRO A 535 -15.51 -8.81 13.04
CA PRO A 535 -15.65 -10.24 13.38
C PRO A 535 -17.05 -10.60 13.92
N GLU A 536 -17.49 -11.84 13.68
CA GLU A 536 -18.73 -12.37 14.26
C GLU A 536 -18.71 -12.23 15.80
N GLY A 537 -19.78 -11.69 16.37
CA GLY A 537 -19.84 -11.30 17.78
C GLY A 537 -19.53 -9.81 18.05
N THR A 538 -19.10 -9.05 17.04
CA THR A 538 -19.00 -7.58 17.07
C THR A 538 -20.00 -6.92 16.13
N LEU A 539 -20.20 -5.61 16.24
CA LEU A 539 -21.11 -4.82 15.39
C LEU A 539 -20.38 -3.63 14.76
N GLU A 540 -20.36 -3.55 13.42
CA GLU A 540 -19.92 -2.33 12.74
C GLU A 540 -20.84 -1.16 13.12
N SER A 541 -20.23 -0.08 13.63
CA SER A 541 -20.95 1.01 14.30
C SER A 541 -20.69 2.40 13.71
N GLU A 542 -19.48 2.64 13.19
CA GLU A 542 -19.07 3.86 12.49
C GLU A 542 -17.74 3.60 11.73
N VAL A 543 -17.26 4.61 11.00
CA VAL A 543 -15.90 4.66 10.45
C VAL A 543 -15.13 5.78 11.14
N LEU A 544 -14.00 5.44 11.76
CA LEU A 544 -13.12 6.35 12.50
C LEU A 544 -11.74 6.39 11.83
N LEU A 545 -11.30 7.58 11.42
CA LEU A 545 -10.03 7.81 10.73
C LEU A 545 -9.78 6.86 9.52
N GLY A 546 -10.86 6.46 8.82
CA GLY A 546 -10.81 5.56 7.66
C GLY A 546 -10.81 4.06 7.98
N LYS A 547 -10.78 3.65 9.26
CA LYS A 547 -10.98 2.26 9.70
C LYS A 547 -12.41 2.03 10.18
N LYS A 548 -12.96 0.81 10.01
CA LYS A 548 -14.25 0.45 10.63
C LYS A 548 -14.11 0.39 12.16
N VAL A 549 -15.19 0.73 12.86
CA VAL A 549 -15.31 0.60 14.32
C VAL A 549 -16.25 -0.54 14.66
N CYS A 550 -15.68 -1.62 15.17
CA CYS A 550 -16.38 -2.83 15.57
C CYS A 550 -16.68 -2.77 17.08
N SER A 551 -17.93 -2.52 17.44
CA SER A 551 -18.37 -2.45 18.84
C SER A 551 -18.51 -3.85 19.45
N LEU A 552 -17.96 -4.03 20.64
CA LEU A 552 -18.22 -5.13 21.58
C LEU A 552 -19.17 -4.63 22.67
N THR A 553 -20.11 -5.46 23.11
CA THR A 553 -21.03 -5.14 24.21
C THR A 553 -21.49 -6.40 24.94
N GLY A 554 -21.78 -6.29 26.24
CA GLY A 554 -22.38 -7.37 27.01
C GLY A 554 -21.47 -8.59 27.23
N GLU A 555 -22.03 -9.80 27.09
CA GLU A 555 -21.36 -11.06 27.40
C GLU A 555 -20.94 -11.81 26.13
N VAL A 556 -19.64 -11.89 25.86
CA VAL A 556 -19.05 -12.65 24.76
C VAL A 556 -18.90 -14.11 25.18
N THR A 557 -19.90 -14.94 24.85
CA THR A 557 -20.01 -16.35 25.32
C THR A 557 -19.44 -17.39 24.36
N SER A 558 -18.56 -16.97 23.45
CA SER A 558 -17.88 -17.83 22.46
C SER A 558 -16.51 -17.24 22.14
N ASP A 559 -15.61 -18.05 21.59
CA ASP A 559 -14.29 -17.58 21.19
C ASP A 559 -14.40 -16.47 20.13
N LEU A 560 -13.63 -15.40 20.33
CA LEU A 560 -13.64 -14.18 19.51
C LEU A 560 -12.20 -13.80 19.18
N THR A 561 -11.93 -13.45 17.92
CA THR A 561 -10.64 -12.89 17.50
C THR A 561 -10.86 -11.46 17.01
N LEU A 562 -10.17 -10.50 17.61
CA LEU A 562 -10.11 -9.12 17.12
C LEU A 562 -8.95 -9.05 16.11
N VAL A 563 -9.27 -8.77 14.86
CA VAL A 563 -8.32 -8.77 13.75
C VAL A 563 -7.68 -7.40 13.54
N ALA A 564 -6.44 -7.38 13.09
CA ALA A 564 -5.71 -6.17 12.74
C ALA A 564 -6.45 -5.32 11.69
N GLY A 565 -6.16 -4.02 11.60
CA GLY A 565 -6.78 -3.11 10.64
C GLY A 565 -8.10 -2.47 11.08
N ASN A 566 -8.80 -3.00 12.09
CA ASN A 566 -10.01 -2.40 12.67
C ASN A 566 -9.75 -1.63 13.98
N TYR A 567 -10.68 -0.73 14.33
CA TYR A 567 -10.80 -0.20 15.69
C TYR A 567 -11.90 -0.96 16.44
N TYR A 568 -11.68 -1.27 17.72
CA TYR A 568 -12.64 -2.03 18.54
C TYR A 568 -13.17 -1.18 19.69
N LYS A 569 -14.48 -0.96 19.72
CA LYS A 569 -15.10 -0.12 20.75
C LYS A 569 -15.70 -0.97 21.86
N LEU A 570 -15.46 -0.61 23.11
CA LEU A 570 -16.16 -1.14 24.28
C LEU A 570 -17.41 -0.28 24.50
N ASP A 571 -18.60 -0.87 24.44
CA ASP A 571 -19.87 -0.23 24.77
C ASP A 571 -20.35 -0.73 26.14
N GLY A 572 -19.98 0.02 27.18
CA GLY A 572 -20.13 -0.34 28.58
C GLY A 572 -19.21 -1.49 29.03
N LYS A 573 -19.71 -2.28 29.96
CA LYS A 573 -19.04 -3.50 30.44
C LYS A 573 -19.08 -4.58 29.37
N VAL A 574 -17.92 -4.99 28.88
CA VAL A 574 -17.74 -6.16 28.00
C VAL A 574 -17.14 -7.30 28.81
N ALA A 575 -17.84 -8.42 28.91
CA ALA A 575 -17.42 -9.60 29.67
C ALA A 575 -17.08 -10.77 28.74
N ILE A 576 -15.86 -11.30 28.84
CA ILE A 576 -15.43 -12.51 28.11
C ILE A 576 -15.80 -13.73 28.94
N GLY A 577 -16.75 -14.50 28.41
CA GLY A 577 -17.38 -15.64 29.09
C GLY A 577 -18.32 -15.24 30.22
N LYS A 578 -18.65 -16.23 31.05
CA LYS A 578 -19.47 -16.12 32.26
C LYS A 578 -18.79 -16.92 33.36
N ASP A 579 -18.67 -16.33 34.55
CA ASP A 579 -17.97 -16.90 35.72
C ASP A 579 -18.17 -18.42 35.89
N MET A 580 -17.11 -19.19 35.60
CA MET A 580 -17.05 -20.64 35.77
C MET A 580 -16.88 -21.07 37.23
N GLY A 581 -16.84 -20.13 38.18
CA GLY A 581 -16.65 -20.40 39.60
C GLY A 581 -15.18 -20.58 39.97
N ALA A 582 -14.95 -20.87 41.24
CA ALA A 582 -13.61 -21.09 41.81
C ALA A 582 -12.91 -22.40 41.40
N ASP A 583 -13.64 -23.34 40.78
CA ASP A 583 -13.18 -24.68 40.40
C ASP A 583 -13.44 -25.06 38.93
N GLY A 584 -14.04 -24.15 38.15
CA GLY A 584 -14.41 -24.39 36.75
C GLY A 584 -15.73 -25.13 36.52
N THR A 585 -16.57 -25.34 37.54
CA THR A 585 -17.79 -26.17 37.43
C THR A 585 -19.13 -25.44 37.68
N LYS A 586 -19.11 -24.11 37.85
CA LYS A 586 -20.32 -23.32 38.19
C LYS A 586 -21.43 -23.45 37.15
N SER A 587 -22.61 -23.88 37.59
CA SER A 587 -23.79 -24.02 36.73
C SER A 587 -24.20 -22.68 36.13
N GLY A 588 -24.24 -22.60 34.80
CA GLY A 588 -24.51 -21.37 34.04
C GLY A 588 -23.28 -20.53 33.71
N GLY A 589 -22.08 -20.94 34.16
CA GLY A 589 -20.82 -20.42 33.63
C GLY A 589 -20.59 -20.86 32.18
N VAL A 590 -19.79 -20.08 31.44
CA VAL A 590 -19.39 -20.35 30.05
C VAL A 590 -17.96 -19.83 29.87
N SER A 591 -17.02 -20.72 29.56
CA SER A 591 -15.67 -20.35 29.12
C SER A 591 -15.73 -19.74 27.73
N ALA A 592 -14.95 -18.70 27.48
CA ALA A 592 -14.69 -18.16 26.15
C ALA A 592 -13.24 -17.65 26.06
N LYS A 593 -12.66 -17.64 24.85
CA LYS A 593 -11.34 -17.07 24.60
C LYS A 593 -11.42 -15.82 23.74
N LEU A 594 -10.91 -14.70 24.26
CA LEU A 594 -10.63 -13.51 23.46
C LEU A 594 -9.20 -13.60 22.92
N THR A 595 -9.02 -13.55 21.60
CA THR A 595 -7.72 -13.38 20.95
C THR A 595 -7.67 -11.97 20.36
N ILE A 596 -6.52 -11.30 20.47
CA ILE A 596 -6.30 -9.96 19.92
C ILE A 596 -4.99 -10.01 19.13
N GLU A 597 -5.06 -9.70 17.84
CA GLU A 597 -3.91 -9.66 16.93
C GLU A 597 -2.99 -8.46 17.21
N PRO A 598 -1.71 -8.50 16.78
CA PRO A 598 -0.82 -7.34 16.84
C PRO A 598 -1.42 -6.07 16.21
N GLY A 599 -1.07 -4.90 16.74
CA GLY A 599 -1.48 -3.59 16.21
C GLY A 599 -2.94 -3.17 16.46
N VAL A 600 -3.80 -4.13 16.81
CA VAL A 600 -5.20 -3.88 17.17
C VAL A 600 -5.32 -2.82 18.26
N THR A 601 -6.23 -1.87 18.05
CA THR A 601 -6.56 -0.81 19.00
C THR A 601 -7.98 -0.99 19.52
N VAL A 602 -8.10 -1.22 20.84
CA VAL A 602 -9.36 -1.30 21.59
C VAL A 602 -9.57 0.03 22.34
N PHE A 603 -10.80 0.55 22.41
CA PHE A 603 -11.08 1.79 23.12
C PHE A 603 -12.45 1.91 23.78
N GLY A 604 -12.54 2.71 24.85
CA GLY A 604 -13.80 3.21 25.41
C GLY A 604 -14.10 4.66 25.03
N GLU A 605 -15.35 5.08 25.23
CA GLU A 605 -15.78 6.48 25.04
C GLU A 605 -15.99 7.23 26.37
N SER A 606 -16.14 6.47 27.46
CA SER A 606 -16.35 6.91 28.82
C SER A 606 -15.70 5.94 29.81
N GLY A 607 -15.44 6.40 31.04
CA GLY A 607 -14.93 5.56 32.12
C GLY A 607 -15.84 4.37 32.53
N ASN A 608 -17.07 4.29 32.02
CA ASN A 608 -17.96 3.13 32.22
C ASN A 608 -17.67 1.98 31.23
N ASP A 609 -16.81 2.21 30.24
CA ASP A 609 -16.49 1.27 29.17
C ASP A 609 -15.21 0.50 29.54
N TYR A 610 -15.33 -0.80 29.78
CA TYR A 610 -14.23 -1.63 30.27
C TYR A 610 -14.39 -3.10 29.90
N LEU A 611 -13.25 -3.79 29.82
CA LEU A 611 -13.16 -5.19 29.43
C LEU A 611 -12.87 -6.06 30.66
N VAL A 612 -13.71 -7.06 30.94
CA VAL A 612 -13.49 -8.05 31.99
C VAL A 612 -13.38 -9.46 31.41
N VAL A 613 -12.33 -10.19 31.79
CA VAL A 613 -12.16 -11.62 31.50
C VAL A 613 -12.64 -12.40 32.72
N MET A 614 -13.71 -13.18 32.56
CA MET A 614 -14.34 -13.89 33.67
C MET A 614 -13.55 -15.14 34.08
N ARG A 615 -13.70 -15.60 35.33
CA ARG A 615 -13.03 -16.83 35.81
C ARG A 615 -13.30 -18.02 34.89
N GLY A 616 -12.24 -18.69 34.47
CA GLY A 616 -12.28 -19.80 33.51
C GLY A 616 -12.46 -19.37 32.05
N SER A 617 -12.13 -18.12 31.71
CA SER A 617 -11.99 -17.60 30.34
C SER A 617 -10.55 -17.09 30.13
N ASP A 618 -10.08 -17.08 28.88
CA ASP A 618 -8.73 -16.66 28.52
C ASP A 618 -8.74 -15.35 27.69
N ILE A 619 -7.71 -14.51 27.87
CA ILE A 619 -7.34 -13.45 26.93
C ILE A 619 -5.95 -13.72 26.35
N HIS A 620 -5.82 -13.72 25.02
CA HIS A 620 -4.56 -13.81 24.29
C HIS A 620 -4.33 -12.52 23.50
N ALA A 621 -3.81 -11.50 24.16
CA ALA A 621 -3.39 -10.25 23.55
C ALA A 621 -1.87 -10.27 23.37
N VAL A 622 -1.41 -10.75 22.21
CA VAL A 622 0.01 -11.01 21.93
C VAL A 622 0.46 -10.20 20.72
N GLY A 623 0.78 -8.93 20.96
CA GLY A 623 1.34 -8.02 19.97
C GLY A 623 2.82 -8.24 19.69
N THR A 624 3.42 -7.32 18.94
CA THR A 624 4.87 -7.30 18.65
C THR A 624 5.49 -5.97 19.08
N SER A 625 6.82 -5.85 19.02
CA SER A 625 7.52 -4.59 19.28
C SER A 625 7.32 -3.52 18.19
N SER A 626 6.82 -3.91 17.01
CA SER A 626 6.49 -3.00 15.90
C SER A 626 4.99 -2.65 15.87
N ALA A 627 4.13 -3.61 16.21
CA ALA A 627 2.69 -3.47 16.34
C ALA A 627 2.23 -3.92 17.73
N PRO A 628 2.44 -3.08 18.77
CA PRO A 628 1.88 -3.34 20.09
C PRO A 628 0.36 -3.23 20.04
N ILE A 629 -0.33 -4.00 20.89
CA ILE A 629 -1.78 -3.87 21.06
C ILE A 629 -2.04 -2.66 21.95
N ILE A 630 -2.95 -1.78 21.54
CA ILE A 630 -3.29 -0.56 22.27
C ILE A 630 -4.69 -0.71 22.88
N MET A 631 -4.82 -0.39 24.17
CA MET A 631 -6.11 -0.28 24.86
C MET A 631 -6.21 1.13 25.47
N THR A 632 -7.18 1.92 25.04
CA THR A 632 -7.19 3.37 25.28
C THR A 632 -8.61 3.98 25.32
N GLY A 633 -8.75 5.31 25.24
CA GLY A 633 -10.03 5.99 25.02
C GLY A 633 -10.04 6.80 23.73
N ARG A 634 -11.22 7.13 23.20
CA ARG A 634 -11.37 7.79 21.86
C ARG A 634 -10.49 9.04 21.67
N GLN A 635 -10.31 9.87 22.70
CA GLN A 635 -9.50 11.10 22.62
C GLN A 635 -8.02 10.82 22.27
N ASP A 636 -7.47 9.67 22.65
CA ASP A 636 -6.11 9.26 22.29
C ASP A 636 -6.01 8.92 20.79
N ILE A 637 -6.98 8.17 20.27
CA ILE A 637 -7.09 7.85 18.83
C ILE A 637 -7.21 9.13 17.99
N LEU A 638 -7.91 10.15 18.50
CA LEU A 638 -8.08 11.45 17.84
C LEU A 638 -6.88 12.42 18.02
N GLY A 639 -5.87 12.07 18.83
CA GLY A 639 -4.75 12.97 19.16
C GLY A 639 -5.14 14.14 20.09
N GLU A 640 -6.28 14.04 20.77
CA GLU A 640 -6.82 15.04 21.71
C GLU A 640 -6.33 14.81 23.16
N ALA A 641 -5.78 13.65 23.48
CA ALA A 641 -5.30 13.32 24.82
C ALA A 641 -3.97 14.01 25.16
N ASP A 642 -3.90 14.67 26.32
CA ASP A 642 -2.66 15.23 26.85
C ASP A 642 -1.85 14.14 27.59
N ILE A 643 -0.66 13.84 27.07
CA ILE A 643 0.26 12.78 27.53
C ILE A 643 0.76 12.92 28.98
N VAL A 644 0.44 14.02 29.68
CA VAL A 644 0.81 14.24 31.09
C VAL A 644 -0.43 14.30 31.99
N ASN A 645 -1.53 14.87 31.49
CA ASN A 645 -2.68 15.30 32.29
C ASN A 645 -3.94 14.45 32.06
N THR A 646 -4.20 13.98 30.84
CA THR A 646 -5.37 13.15 30.53
C THR A 646 -5.27 11.79 31.24
N ARG A 647 -6.39 11.31 31.79
CA ARG A 647 -6.60 10.06 32.54
C ARG A 647 -8.09 9.69 32.46
N GLY A 648 -8.45 8.44 32.73
CA GLY A 648 -9.85 8.01 32.90
C GLY A 648 -10.78 8.26 31.71
N LEU A 649 -10.27 8.12 30.48
CA LEU A 649 -11.08 8.13 29.26
C LEU A 649 -11.96 6.87 29.13
N TRP A 650 -11.51 5.77 29.73
CA TRP A 650 -12.16 4.46 29.75
C TRP A 650 -11.83 3.74 31.06
N GLY A 651 -12.58 2.71 31.42
CA GLY A 651 -12.48 2.08 32.74
C GLY A 651 -11.19 1.27 32.93
N GLY A 652 -10.83 0.42 31.96
CA GLY A 652 -9.60 -0.38 31.97
C GLY A 652 -9.79 -1.87 31.65
N LEU A 653 -8.77 -2.68 31.94
CA LEU A 653 -8.76 -4.13 31.75
C LEU A 653 -8.85 -4.87 33.10
N VAL A 654 -9.80 -5.78 33.25
CA VAL A 654 -9.96 -6.63 34.43
C VAL A 654 -9.80 -8.10 34.03
N ILE A 655 -8.97 -8.85 34.74
CA ILE A 655 -8.73 -10.29 34.49
C ILE A 655 -8.98 -11.04 35.79
N LEU A 656 -9.94 -11.97 35.77
CA LEU A 656 -10.40 -12.70 36.95
C LEU A 656 -10.00 -14.18 36.85
N GLY A 657 -9.20 -14.65 37.79
CA GLY A 657 -8.70 -16.01 37.83
C GLY A 657 -9.28 -16.86 38.98
N GLN A 658 -8.89 -18.13 38.96
CA GLN A 658 -9.33 -19.19 39.88
C GLN A 658 -8.27 -19.53 40.94
N ALA A 659 -7.21 -18.72 41.08
CA ALA A 659 -6.11 -18.99 42.01
C ALA A 659 -6.40 -18.51 43.45
N PRO A 660 -5.72 -19.08 44.47
CA PRO A 660 -5.99 -18.74 45.87
C PRO A 660 -5.71 -17.29 46.25
N ILE A 661 -6.76 -16.62 46.73
CA ILE A 661 -6.68 -15.32 47.42
C ILE A 661 -6.70 -15.50 48.95
N ASN A 662 -6.52 -14.42 49.70
CA ASN A 662 -6.59 -14.43 51.17
C ASN A 662 -7.78 -13.64 51.77
N LYS A 663 -8.54 -12.89 50.94
CA LYS A 663 -9.71 -12.05 51.30
C LYS A 663 -10.99 -12.91 51.47
N CYS A 664 -10.86 -14.11 52.04
CA CYS A 664 -11.89 -15.15 52.10
C CYS A 664 -13.10 -14.78 52.99
N SER A 665 -14.24 -15.43 52.73
CA SER A 665 -15.33 -15.51 53.71
C SER A 665 -15.01 -16.52 54.84
N PHE A 666 -15.58 -16.31 56.02
CA PHE A 666 -15.35 -17.16 57.21
C PHE A 666 -16.68 -17.53 57.88
N SER A 667 -16.89 -18.83 58.14
CA SER A 667 -18.09 -19.37 58.79
C SER A 667 -18.07 -19.25 60.32
N THR A 668 -16.89 -19.02 60.90
CA THR A 668 -16.72 -18.63 62.31
C THR A 668 -15.80 -17.43 62.39
N GLN A 669 -16.08 -16.48 63.28
CA GLN A 669 -15.27 -15.27 63.42
C GLN A 669 -13.91 -15.62 64.06
N GLY A 670 -12.82 -15.20 63.42
CA GLY A 670 -11.45 -15.34 63.95
C GLY A 670 -11.19 -14.43 65.16
N SER A 671 -10.10 -14.70 65.86
CA SER A 671 -9.54 -13.84 66.90
C SER A 671 -8.26 -13.16 66.41
N ALA A 672 -7.74 -12.18 67.17
CA ALA A 672 -6.45 -11.55 66.90
C ALA A 672 -5.25 -12.52 66.89
N THR A 673 -5.42 -13.78 67.31
CA THR A 673 -4.39 -14.82 67.35
C THR A 673 -4.78 -16.12 66.66
N SER A 674 -5.94 -16.19 66.00
CA SER A 674 -6.43 -17.41 65.35
C SER A 674 -7.37 -17.10 64.19
N ALA A 675 -7.06 -17.58 62.99
CA ALA A 675 -7.99 -17.52 61.87
C ALA A 675 -9.32 -18.20 62.21
N GLY A 676 -10.41 -17.72 61.61
CA GLY A 676 -11.70 -18.40 61.67
C GLY A 676 -11.72 -19.65 60.79
N THR A 677 -12.84 -20.38 60.82
CA THR A 677 -13.10 -21.45 59.85
C THR A 677 -13.40 -20.81 58.50
N ARG A 678 -12.39 -20.79 57.61
CA ARG A 678 -12.52 -20.38 56.21
C ARG A 678 -13.70 -21.08 55.53
N VAL A 679 -14.42 -20.36 54.69
CA VAL A 679 -15.35 -20.94 53.71
C VAL A 679 -14.54 -21.30 52.48
N ASP A 680 -14.68 -22.54 52.02
CA ASP A 680 -14.14 -23.00 50.75
C ASP A 680 -15.29 -23.09 49.73
N PRO A 681 -15.11 -22.60 48.49
CA PRO A 681 -13.90 -21.96 47.97
C PRO A 681 -13.65 -20.56 48.57
N CYS A 682 -12.39 -20.15 48.62
CA CYS A 682 -12.01 -18.78 48.97
C CYS A 682 -12.13 -17.87 47.75
N GLU A 683 -13.31 -17.25 47.62
CA GLU A 683 -13.61 -16.29 46.57
C GLU A 683 -14.11 -14.96 47.15
N LYS A 684 -13.96 -13.87 46.40
CA LYS A 684 -14.46 -12.54 46.78
C LYS A 684 -14.76 -11.68 45.55
N GLU A 685 -15.69 -10.75 45.68
CA GLU A 685 -15.93 -9.72 44.66
C GLU A 685 -14.65 -8.90 44.40
N VAL A 686 -14.43 -8.54 43.14
CA VAL A 686 -13.30 -7.70 42.71
C VAL A 686 -13.59 -6.21 42.95
N GLU A 687 -12.54 -5.42 43.16
CA GLU A 687 -12.62 -3.95 43.16
C GLU A 687 -12.97 -3.45 41.74
N GLY A 688 -13.69 -2.33 41.63
CA GLY A 688 -14.08 -1.71 40.36
C GLY A 688 -15.26 -2.39 39.67
N SER A 689 -15.16 -3.68 39.34
CA SER A 689 -16.23 -4.39 38.61
C SER A 689 -17.28 -5.02 39.55
N ALA A 690 -18.33 -4.24 39.83
CA ALA A 690 -19.41 -4.63 40.73
C ALA A 690 -20.12 -5.94 40.29
N GLY A 691 -20.18 -6.90 41.21
CA GLY A 691 -20.85 -8.20 41.03
C GLY A 691 -19.96 -9.32 40.48
N ASP A 692 -18.75 -9.01 39.99
CA ASP A 692 -17.83 -10.03 39.50
C ASP A 692 -16.95 -10.59 40.62
N THR A 693 -16.66 -11.89 40.56
CA THR A 693 -15.98 -12.63 41.62
C THR A 693 -14.61 -13.12 41.14
N MET A 694 -13.58 -12.92 41.97
CA MET A 694 -12.22 -13.40 41.78
C MET A 694 -11.83 -14.50 42.79
N GLY A 695 -10.81 -15.28 42.41
CA GLY A 695 -10.13 -16.25 43.26
C GLY A 695 -10.75 -17.65 43.23
N GLY A 696 -10.02 -18.62 43.77
CA GLY A 696 -10.46 -20.00 43.90
C GLY A 696 -9.39 -20.92 44.48
N GLU A 697 -9.36 -22.18 44.05
CA GLU A 697 -8.46 -23.21 44.63
C GLU A 697 -7.41 -23.75 43.64
N LEU A 698 -7.16 -23.04 42.53
CA LEU A 698 -6.33 -23.50 41.42
C LEU A 698 -5.08 -22.61 41.22
N PRO A 699 -3.95 -22.85 41.94
CA PRO A 699 -2.72 -22.06 41.79
C PRO A 699 -2.13 -22.04 40.36
N ASN A 700 -2.44 -23.07 39.57
CA ASN A 700 -2.01 -23.25 38.18
C ASN A 700 -3.09 -22.86 37.15
N ASP A 701 -4.06 -22.06 37.58
CA ASP A 701 -5.01 -21.37 36.72
C ASP A 701 -4.29 -20.54 35.62
N SER A 702 -4.96 -20.39 34.48
CA SER A 702 -4.56 -19.56 33.35
C SER A 702 -5.73 -18.67 32.99
N SER A 703 -5.46 -17.37 32.89
CA SER A 703 -6.35 -16.41 32.24
C SER A 703 -5.76 -15.93 30.90
N GLY A 704 -4.75 -16.63 30.37
CA GLY A 704 -4.21 -16.48 29.03
C GLY A 704 -2.81 -15.86 28.97
N SER A 705 -2.62 -14.89 28.08
CA SER A 705 -1.33 -14.27 27.78
C SER A 705 -1.47 -12.82 27.34
N LEU A 706 -0.76 -11.91 28.00
CA LEU A 706 -0.56 -10.52 27.57
C LEU A 706 0.91 -10.34 27.15
N LYS A 707 1.15 -9.84 25.94
CA LYS A 707 2.49 -9.50 25.45
C LYS A 707 2.49 -8.32 24.50
N TYR A 708 3.42 -7.37 24.70
CA TYR A 708 3.50 -6.11 23.94
C TYR A 708 2.14 -5.38 23.89
N VAL A 709 1.50 -5.25 25.06
CA VAL A 709 0.23 -4.52 25.23
C VAL A 709 0.51 -3.20 25.93
N ARG A 710 -0.04 -2.11 25.39
CA ARG A 710 -0.06 -0.80 26.04
C ARG A 710 -1.49 -0.43 26.45
N VAL A 711 -1.68 -0.19 27.74
CA VAL A 711 -2.90 0.35 28.34
C VAL A 711 -2.67 1.83 28.62
N GLN A 712 -3.47 2.72 28.02
CA GLN A 712 -3.30 4.18 28.14
C GLN A 712 -4.58 4.83 28.68
N TYR A 713 -4.42 5.89 29.49
CA TYR A 713 -5.49 6.82 29.87
C TYR A 713 -6.73 6.15 30.51
N ALA A 714 -6.53 5.02 31.17
CA ALA A 714 -7.57 4.23 31.82
C ALA A 714 -7.93 4.74 33.22
N GLY A 715 -8.81 4.02 33.89
CA GLY A 715 -9.12 4.13 35.32
C GLY A 715 -10.29 5.05 35.63
N TYR A 716 -11.29 4.57 36.37
CA TYR A 716 -12.50 5.33 36.63
C TYR A 716 -13.18 4.95 37.95
N GLU A 717 -13.60 5.97 38.71
CA GLU A 717 -14.37 5.82 39.97
C GLU A 717 -15.83 5.47 39.65
N VAL A 718 -16.15 4.17 39.56
CA VAL A 718 -17.51 3.69 39.25
C VAL A 718 -18.47 4.02 40.40
N PHE A 719 -17.97 3.91 41.64
CA PHE A 719 -18.62 4.39 42.86
C PHE A 719 -17.55 4.90 43.84
N PRO A 720 -17.89 5.74 44.83
CA PRO A 720 -16.90 6.28 45.78
C PRO A 720 -16.14 5.21 46.57
N GLY A 721 -14.83 5.08 46.32
CA GLY A 721 -14.00 4.02 46.89
C GLY A 721 -14.26 2.64 46.26
N ASN A 722 -14.53 2.61 44.95
CA ASN A 722 -14.56 1.40 44.13
C ASN A 722 -14.22 1.75 42.66
N GLU A 723 -12.92 1.85 42.42
CA GLU A 723 -12.27 2.30 41.19
C GLU A 723 -11.91 1.13 40.26
N LEU A 724 -11.95 1.37 38.95
CA LEU A 724 -11.30 0.52 37.95
C LEU A 724 -9.84 0.97 37.74
N ASN A 725 -8.94 0.01 37.54
CA ASN A 725 -7.51 0.24 37.30
C ASN A 725 -7.14 0.06 35.83
N GLY A 726 -5.90 0.41 35.48
CA GLY A 726 -5.36 0.14 34.14
C GLY A 726 -5.40 -1.35 33.81
N ILE A 727 -4.82 -2.18 34.68
CA ILE A 727 -4.97 -3.64 34.63
C ILE A 727 -5.19 -4.21 36.03
N THR A 728 -6.37 -4.79 36.29
CA THR A 728 -6.68 -5.52 37.53
C THR A 728 -6.48 -7.02 37.35
N PHE A 729 -5.51 -7.61 38.05
CA PHE A 729 -5.29 -9.08 38.09
C PHE A 729 -5.96 -9.69 39.34
N GLY A 730 -7.27 -9.97 39.26
CA GLY A 730 -8.08 -10.53 40.33
C GLY A 730 -7.90 -12.03 40.50
N GLY A 731 -6.97 -12.47 41.35
CA GLY A 731 -6.82 -13.89 41.72
C GLY A 731 -6.32 -14.79 40.59
N VAL A 732 -5.43 -14.26 39.74
CA VAL A 732 -4.91 -14.91 38.52
C VAL A 732 -3.81 -15.93 38.83
N GLY A 733 -3.87 -17.11 38.21
CA GLY A 733 -2.91 -18.21 38.44
C GLY A 733 -1.59 -18.14 37.67
N ASN A 734 -0.66 -19.05 38.04
CA ASN A 734 0.71 -19.06 37.51
C ASN A 734 0.86 -19.68 36.11
N GLY A 735 -0.24 -20.10 35.46
CA GLY A 735 -0.27 -20.42 34.03
C GLY A 735 -0.33 -19.17 33.15
N THR A 736 -0.77 -18.03 33.70
CA THR A 736 -0.95 -16.78 32.94
C THR A 736 0.40 -16.12 32.65
N VAL A 737 0.61 -15.71 31.39
CA VAL A 737 1.85 -15.06 30.94
C VAL A 737 1.64 -13.55 30.78
N VAL A 738 2.56 -12.74 31.31
CA VAL A 738 2.53 -11.27 31.22
C VAL A 738 3.95 -10.78 30.92
N ASP A 739 4.15 -10.15 29.76
CA ASP A 739 5.48 -9.80 29.22
C ASP A 739 5.45 -8.50 28.39
N TYR A 740 6.49 -7.66 28.45
CA TYR A 740 6.55 -6.35 27.75
C TYR A 740 5.26 -5.50 27.83
N ILE A 741 4.71 -5.28 29.03
CA ILE A 741 3.50 -4.46 29.23
C ILE A 741 3.86 -3.02 29.61
N GLN A 742 3.08 -2.06 29.12
CA GLN A 742 3.14 -0.66 29.54
C GLN A 742 1.74 -0.18 29.95
N VAL A 743 1.60 0.29 31.20
CA VAL A 743 0.45 1.07 31.64
C VAL A 743 0.87 2.54 31.68
N HIS A 744 0.04 3.45 31.14
CA HIS A 744 0.35 4.88 31.03
C HIS A 744 -0.85 5.74 31.43
N ASN A 745 -0.61 6.75 32.28
CA ASN A 745 -1.60 7.71 32.76
C ASN A 745 -2.94 7.07 33.19
N ASN A 746 -2.88 6.04 34.05
CA ASN A 746 -4.07 5.59 34.75
C ASN A 746 -4.55 6.68 35.75
N GLN A 747 -5.86 6.72 36.00
CA GLN A 747 -6.47 7.60 37.02
C GLN A 747 -6.24 7.13 38.46
N ASP A 748 -6.10 5.82 38.66
CA ASP A 748 -5.91 5.14 39.95
C ASP A 748 -4.72 4.16 39.88
N ASP A 749 -4.74 2.99 40.53
CA ASP A 749 -3.60 2.07 40.60
C ASP A 749 -3.12 1.51 39.24
N CYS A 750 -1.86 1.05 39.19
CA CYS A 750 -1.09 0.73 37.99
C CYS A 750 -0.68 -0.75 37.88
#